data_AF-L8JJ55-F1
#
_entry.id   AF-L8JJ55-F1
#
_cell.length_a   1.000
_cell.length_b   1.000
_cell.length_c   1.000
_cell.angle_alpha   90.00
_cell.angle_beta   90.00
_cell.angle_gamma   90.00
#
_symmetry.space_group_name_H-M   'P 1'
#
loop_
_entity.id
_entity.type
_entity.pdbx_description
1 polymer ?
#
loop_
_entity_poly.entity_id
_entity_poly.type
_entity_poly.pdbx_seq_one_letter_code
_entity_poly.pdbx_strand_id
1 'polypeptide(L)'
;MKKNISINISGIIFHIEEDAFEKLRDYLDGINRYFSNFDGSQEIIADIESRIAEIFLAKLNEGKQVITAEDVDSLITTMGSIKDFQAVEEEEANHEKSDSYSESESSWSESGRKLYRDEKRKLIGGVCAGIAHYFNLDPLWIRLITIILFLGSYGVLLIAYAVLWIVLPSSYDLSEDKKLKKMYRNPEGKVIAGVSSGVATYFGVDVVVIRLLFVLFTPVGGSGLLAYIILWIILPEAKTITDKVQMQGDPVTLSNIESNIKKGLNVKEGEENILIKILLFPFRLIAAIINGLGKALGPIMLFIVEFIRIIAGVIFVLIGASMILALVVTLGMFLGLFSSGLWGPDTPYLMFGEIGLPLDLISTSFPVLTSAAGFLLLVIPSLFIILLGASIIAKRIIFNATVGWSLFAIFIISGIVVSVNVPQIILNFKEDGEHKVTQTYDLGNKTAVLKLKEVGMEDYDVTRLKLRGHEKSEFELVQIFEAQGRSRKEAIENAQMVTYNVAVEDSVFTFDSNIRFKKDAIFRAQRLDVTLYIPYNKPFLMEENLRYILRNTIYQNGYRVSDMEGNRWMFNEEGRLICITCPEPVRNKNEEDMDTWSGNVTDREFDRAYTFNRFEAVEIESAFTVHVIRSNTYKVGINGRSSDLEELEVYLEGDKLNITYDFPKKFSLDDLARNNVEIYIYAPELNDLDITGACKLYMKDFRQRQMSISLTGASFAKLTDLSVDDLEIKLTGASELELRGKGLTMNADITGASNLNAYDYEVRNAQVEAHGASSAKVYVTEKLNIEETFASNVKHRGGARVRTERNGITIN
;
A
#
# COMPACT_ATOMS: atom_id res chain seq x y z
N MET A 1 -55.73 73.29 8.26
CA MET A 1 -55.50 72.39 9.41
C MET A 1 -56.38 71.18 9.22
N LYS A 2 -55.80 69.98 9.20
CA LYS A 2 -56.58 68.74 9.17
C LYS A 2 -57.18 68.51 10.56
N LYS A 3 -58.34 67.85 10.63
CA LYS A 3 -58.93 67.46 11.91
C LYS A 3 -58.15 66.30 12.50
N ASN A 4 -57.97 66.33 13.82
CA ASN A 4 -57.32 65.25 14.56
C ASN A 4 -58.38 64.50 15.35
N ILE A 5 -58.27 63.17 15.35
CA ILE A 5 -59.14 62.23 16.05
C ILE A 5 -58.28 61.53 17.11
N SER A 6 -58.84 61.29 18.29
CA SER A 6 -58.19 60.49 19.33
C SER A 6 -58.69 59.05 19.23
N ILE A 7 -57.77 58.10 19.10
CA ILE A 7 -58.06 56.68 19.02
C ILE A 7 -57.33 55.92 20.12
N ASN A 8 -57.89 54.78 20.53
CA ASN A 8 -57.25 53.87 21.48
C ASN A 8 -56.86 52.59 20.73
N ILE A 9 -55.57 52.26 20.76
CA ILE A 9 -55.03 51.01 20.20
C ILE A 9 -54.24 50.32 21.32
N SER A 10 -54.61 49.08 21.66
CA SER A 10 -53.97 48.29 22.73
C SER A 10 -53.84 49.04 24.08
N GLY A 11 -54.83 49.88 24.42
CA GLY A 11 -54.86 50.62 25.69
C GLY A 11 -54.11 51.97 25.68
N ILE A 12 -53.53 52.37 24.55
CA ILE A 12 -52.77 53.62 24.39
C ILE A 12 -53.55 54.60 23.51
N ILE A 13 -53.63 55.86 23.95
CA ILE A 13 -54.34 56.92 23.23
C ILE A 13 -53.38 57.61 22.24
N PHE A 14 -53.74 57.61 20.96
CA PHE A 14 -53.02 58.29 19.89
C PHE A 14 -53.88 59.41 19.29
N HIS A 15 -53.24 60.52 18.91
CA HIS A 15 -53.86 61.54 18.07
C HIS A 15 -53.48 61.30 16.62
N ILE A 16 -54.47 61.14 15.75
CA ILE A 16 -54.30 60.76 14.34
C ILE A 16 -55.05 61.75 13.44
N GLU A 17 -54.50 62.07 12.27
CA GLU A 17 -55.21 62.88 11.26
C GLU A 17 -56.46 62.13 10.74
N GLU A 18 -57.53 62.85 10.39
CA GLU A 18 -58.80 62.27 9.92
C GLU A 18 -58.62 61.32 8.72
N ASP A 19 -57.75 61.67 7.77
CA ASP A 19 -57.43 60.85 6.58
C ASP A 19 -56.55 59.64 6.92
N ALA A 20 -55.66 59.76 7.91
CA ALA A 20 -54.87 58.66 8.43
C ALA A 20 -55.74 57.66 9.22
N PHE A 21 -56.73 58.16 9.96
CA PHE A 21 -57.67 57.35 10.71
C PHE A 21 -58.52 56.48 9.80
N GLU A 22 -59.07 57.03 8.72
CA GLU A 22 -59.87 56.24 7.75
C GLU A 22 -59.06 55.10 7.16
N LYS A 23 -57.80 55.35 6.76
CA LYS A 23 -56.90 54.31 6.25
C LYS A 23 -56.60 53.23 7.28
N LEU A 24 -56.31 53.62 8.53
CA LEU A 24 -56.00 52.68 9.60
C LEU A 24 -57.23 51.84 9.96
N ARG A 25 -58.41 52.46 10.01
CA ARG A 25 -59.69 51.77 10.26
C ARG A 25 -59.96 50.73 9.18
N ASP A 26 -59.85 51.11 7.92
CA ASP A 26 -60.12 50.19 6.80
C ASP A 26 -59.13 49.00 6.79
N TYR A 27 -57.88 49.24 7.21
CA TYR A 27 -56.87 48.20 7.40
C TYR A 27 -57.21 47.26 8.58
N LEU A 28 -57.54 47.81 9.76
CA LEU A 28 -57.91 47.04 10.95
C LEU A 28 -59.21 46.23 10.74
N ASP A 29 -60.20 46.82 10.07
CA ASP A 29 -61.46 46.13 9.73
C ASP A 29 -61.21 44.97 8.77
N GLY A 30 -60.27 45.14 7.82
CA GLY A 30 -59.87 44.09 6.91
C GLY A 30 -59.13 42.95 7.60
N ILE A 31 -58.24 43.26 8.55
CA ILE A 31 -57.57 42.27 9.42
C ILE A 31 -58.60 41.51 10.26
N ASN A 32 -59.50 42.24 10.93
CA ASN A 32 -60.52 41.64 11.78
C ASN A 32 -61.44 40.70 10.99
N ARG A 33 -61.88 41.11 9.79
CA ARG A 33 -62.71 40.27 8.91
C ARG A 33 -61.97 39.01 8.41
N TYR A 34 -60.67 39.11 8.20
CA TYR A 34 -59.87 37.97 7.77
C TYR A 34 -59.68 36.97 8.93
N PHE A 35 -59.24 37.47 10.09
CA PHE A 35 -58.93 36.60 11.24
C PHE A 35 -60.15 36.17 12.04
N SER A 36 -61.34 36.73 11.82
CA SER A 36 -62.55 36.40 12.61
C SER A 36 -62.94 34.92 12.58
N ASN A 37 -62.51 34.19 11.54
CA ASN A 37 -62.84 32.78 11.35
C ASN A 37 -61.76 31.81 11.90
N PHE A 38 -60.66 32.32 12.45
CA PHE A 38 -59.58 31.51 13.01
C PHE A 38 -59.77 31.28 14.51
N ASP A 39 -59.46 30.07 14.98
CA ASP A 39 -59.42 29.76 16.41
C ASP A 39 -58.30 30.59 17.08
N GLY A 40 -58.64 31.34 18.13
CA GLY A 40 -57.72 32.28 18.79
C GLY A 40 -57.70 33.69 18.18
N SER A 41 -58.65 34.04 17.31
CA SER A 41 -58.75 35.34 16.62
C SER A 41 -58.63 36.56 17.55
N GLN A 42 -59.19 36.50 18.77
CA GLN A 42 -59.09 37.60 19.73
C GLN A 42 -57.66 37.86 20.22
N GLU A 43 -56.85 36.81 20.37
CA GLU A 43 -55.44 36.92 20.79
C GLU A 43 -54.58 37.45 19.64
N ILE A 44 -54.82 36.96 18.43
CA ILE A 44 -54.14 37.41 17.20
C ILE A 44 -54.38 38.90 16.96
N ILE A 45 -55.64 39.35 17.09
CA ILE A 45 -56.00 40.76 16.90
C ILE A 45 -55.34 41.61 17.99
N ALA A 46 -55.32 41.16 19.25
CA ALA A 46 -54.67 41.89 20.35
C ALA A 46 -53.16 42.05 20.13
N ASP A 47 -52.47 41.02 19.64
CA ASP A 47 -51.04 41.07 19.31
C ASP A 47 -50.75 42.03 18.14
N ILE A 48 -51.61 42.02 17.11
CA ILE A 48 -51.51 42.96 15.98
C ILE A 48 -51.71 44.40 16.46
N GLU A 49 -52.71 44.67 17.29
CA GLU A 49 -52.95 45.99 17.87
C GLU A 49 -51.76 46.44 18.75
N SER A 50 -51.19 45.54 19.55
CA SER A 50 -50.01 45.82 20.37
C SER A 50 -48.81 46.21 19.51
N ARG A 51 -48.58 45.49 18.39
CA ARG A 51 -47.52 45.81 17.44
C ARG A 51 -47.75 47.15 16.73
N ILE A 52 -48.99 47.47 16.39
CA ILE A 52 -49.36 48.78 15.81
C ILE A 52 -49.05 49.91 16.79
N ALA A 53 -49.39 49.73 18.07
CA ALA A 53 -49.09 50.71 19.13
C ALA A 53 -47.57 50.92 19.30
N GLU A 54 -46.77 49.85 19.25
CA GLU A 54 -45.30 49.93 19.30
C GLU A 54 -44.73 50.75 18.14
N ILE A 55 -45.20 50.50 16.90
CA ILE A 55 -44.75 51.22 15.71
C ILE A 55 -45.15 52.70 15.78
N PHE A 56 -46.36 53.02 16.23
CA PHE A 56 -46.79 54.41 16.38
C PHE A 56 -46.01 55.14 17.47
N LEU A 57 -45.71 54.50 18.60
CA LEU A 57 -44.86 55.10 19.63
C LEU A 57 -43.46 55.45 19.10
N ALA A 58 -42.86 54.59 18.27
CA ALA A 58 -41.56 54.84 17.66
C ALA A 58 -41.56 56.02 16.67
N LYS A 59 -42.73 56.43 16.16
CA LYS A 59 -42.89 57.57 15.23
C LYS A 59 -43.16 58.90 15.94
N LEU A 60 -43.50 58.87 17.22
CA LEU A 60 -43.75 60.06 18.03
C LEU A 60 -42.46 60.54 18.72
N ASN A 61 -42.22 61.84 18.74
CA ASN A 61 -41.10 62.47 19.43
C ASN A 61 -41.49 63.89 19.92
N GLU A 62 -40.58 64.61 20.59
CA GLU A 62 -40.88 65.94 21.15
C GLU A 62 -41.39 66.97 20.11
N GLY A 63 -41.13 66.76 18.81
CA GLY A 63 -41.59 67.62 17.72
C GLY A 63 -42.80 67.10 16.92
N LYS A 64 -43.22 65.84 17.11
CA LYS A 64 -44.31 65.19 16.36
C LYS A 64 -45.22 64.40 17.29
N GLN A 65 -46.41 64.95 17.56
CA GLN A 65 -47.42 64.38 18.46
C GLN A 65 -48.65 63.81 17.74
N VAL A 66 -48.69 63.83 16.41
CA VAL A 66 -49.84 63.39 15.61
C VAL A 66 -49.37 62.40 14.54
N ILE A 67 -50.10 61.30 14.39
CA ILE A 67 -49.89 60.27 13.37
C ILE A 67 -50.49 60.75 12.04
N THR A 68 -49.69 60.77 10.98
CA THR A 68 -50.10 61.22 9.64
C THR A 68 -50.41 60.03 8.72
N ALA A 69 -51.02 60.30 7.55
CA ALA A 69 -51.36 59.25 6.60
C ALA A 69 -50.13 58.47 6.08
N GLU A 70 -48.97 59.14 5.98
CA GLU A 70 -47.69 58.53 5.60
C GLU A 70 -47.19 57.54 6.67
N ASP A 71 -47.44 57.80 7.95
CA ASP A 71 -47.06 56.89 9.03
C ASP A 71 -47.89 55.59 8.97
N VAL A 72 -49.18 55.71 8.61
CA VAL A 72 -50.08 54.56 8.42
C VAL A 72 -49.67 53.76 7.18
N ASP A 73 -49.30 54.41 6.08
CA ASP A 73 -48.82 53.72 4.88
C ASP A 73 -47.49 52.96 5.17
N SER A 74 -46.59 53.57 5.94
CA SER A 74 -45.36 52.92 6.43
C SER A 74 -45.67 51.73 7.34
N LEU A 75 -46.72 51.82 8.16
CA LEU A 75 -47.17 50.74 9.03
C LEU A 75 -47.69 49.56 8.21
N ILE A 76 -48.58 49.80 7.24
CA ILE A 76 -49.14 48.76 6.37
C ILE A 76 -48.03 48.06 5.57
N THR A 77 -47.04 48.81 5.10
CA THR A 77 -45.88 48.23 4.39
C THR A 77 -45.04 47.33 5.30
N THR A 78 -44.94 47.66 6.60
CA THR A 78 -44.15 46.87 7.57
C THR A 78 -44.91 45.63 8.04
N MET A 79 -46.24 45.74 8.17
CA MET A 79 -47.11 44.68 8.67
C MET A 79 -47.60 43.72 7.58
N GLY A 80 -47.55 44.13 6.30
CA GLY A 80 -48.08 43.39 5.16
C GLY A 80 -49.55 43.72 4.87
N SER A 81 -50.00 43.52 3.64
CA SER A 81 -51.41 43.71 3.26
C SER A 81 -52.22 42.42 3.42
N ILE A 82 -53.55 42.53 3.56
CA ILE A 82 -54.45 41.37 3.67
C ILE A 82 -54.32 40.39 2.48
N LYS A 83 -53.97 40.91 1.30
CA LYS A 83 -53.71 40.08 0.11
C LYS A 83 -52.44 39.24 0.24
N ASP A 84 -51.45 39.74 0.98
CA ASP A 84 -50.22 38.99 1.23
C ASP A 84 -50.47 37.82 2.18
N PHE A 85 -51.38 37.99 3.16
CA PHE A 85 -51.81 36.90 4.04
C PHE A 85 -52.61 35.82 3.30
N GLN A 86 -53.49 36.22 2.38
CA GLN A 86 -54.27 35.28 1.54
C GLN A 86 -53.40 34.47 0.57
N ALA A 87 -52.35 35.08 0.01
CA ALA A 87 -51.43 34.39 -0.91
C ALA A 87 -50.63 33.29 -0.21
N VAL A 88 -50.23 33.52 1.05
CA VAL A 88 -49.52 32.53 1.87
C VAL A 88 -50.44 31.36 2.23
N GLU A 89 -51.72 31.62 2.52
CA GLU A 89 -52.70 30.57 2.85
C GLU A 89 -53.09 29.73 1.62
N GLU A 90 -53.20 30.31 0.41
CA GLU A 90 -53.42 29.54 -0.82
C GLU A 90 -52.20 28.66 -1.22
N GLU A 91 -50.99 29.09 -0.87
CA GLU A 91 -49.77 28.28 -1.01
C GLU A 91 -49.72 27.14 0.03
N GLU A 92 -50.15 27.39 1.28
CA GLU A 92 -50.23 26.37 2.34
C GLU A 92 -51.38 25.36 2.11
N ALA A 93 -52.54 25.80 1.62
CA ALA A 93 -53.68 24.92 1.32
C ALA A 93 -53.46 24.02 0.09
N ASN A 94 -52.63 24.44 -0.86
CA ASN A 94 -52.14 23.57 -1.94
C ASN A 94 -51.10 22.56 -1.44
N HIS A 95 -50.38 22.89 -0.37
CA HIS A 95 -49.44 21.98 0.30
C HIS A 95 -50.13 20.95 1.20
N GLU A 96 -51.28 21.25 1.83
CA GLU A 96 -51.99 20.31 2.70
C GLU A 96 -52.83 19.25 1.96
N LYS A 97 -53.22 19.50 0.70
CA LYS A 97 -53.93 18.49 -0.12
C LYS A 97 -53.02 17.35 -0.63
N SER A 98 -51.69 17.46 -0.51
CA SER A 98 -50.78 16.36 -0.89
C SER A 98 -50.51 15.35 0.23
N ASP A 99 -50.85 15.66 1.49
CA ASP A 99 -50.25 14.98 2.64
C ASP A 99 -51.22 14.11 3.45
N SER A 100 -52.43 13.82 2.95
CA SER A 100 -53.38 12.98 3.69
C SER A 100 -54.09 11.92 2.85
N TYR A 101 -53.35 10.96 2.26
CA TYR A 101 -53.79 9.56 2.28
C TYR A 101 -52.58 8.61 2.13
N SER A 102 -52.51 7.66 3.07
CA SER A 102 -51.70 6.43 3.11
C SER A 102 -50.19 6.55 3.41
N GLU A 103 -49.93 6.59 4.70
CA GLU A 103 -48.97 5.67 5.33
C GLU A 103 -49.50 4.23 5.16
N SER A 104 -48.88 3.43 4.28
CA SER A 104 -48.91 1.97 4.36
C SER A 104 -47.64 1.38 3.72
N GLU A 105 -46.93 0.57 4.49
CA GLU A 105 -45.99 -0.49 4.12
C GLU A 105 -45.10 -0.34 2.87
N SER A 106 -43.81 -0.60 3.10
CA SER A 106 -42.84 -1.00 2.10
C SER A 106 -43.40 -1.95 1.04
N SER A 107 -43.56 -1.44 -0.18
CA SER A 107 -43.44 -2.27 -1.38
C SER A 107 -42.67 -1.48 -2.43
N TRP A 108 -41.63 -2.11 -2.95
CA TRP A 108 -40.81 -1.59 -4.03
C TRP A 108 -41.69 -1.41 -5.27
N SER A 109 -41.94 -0.15 -5.64
CA SER A 109 -42.37 0.22 -6.99
C SER A 109 -41.23 1.00 -7.63
N GLU A 110 -40.58 0.34 -8.59
CA GLU A 110 -39.56 0.85 -9.49
C GLU A 110 -40.04 2.10 -10.24
N SER A 111 -39.80 3.27 -9.66
CA SER A 111 -39.41 4.45 -10.42
C SER A 111 -38.05 4.83 -9.88
N GLY A 112 -37.00 4.31 -10.53
CA GLY A 112 -35.62 4.43 -10.08
C GLY A 112 -35.32 5.85 -9.61
N ARG A 113 -34.85 5.99 -8.37
CA ARG A 113 -34.30 7.26 -7.88
C ARG A 113 -33.25 7.67 -8.90
N LYS A 114 -33.43 8.82 -9.55
CA LYS A 114 -32.46 9.35 -10.49
C LYS A 114 -31.48 10.22 -9.70
N LEU A 115 -30.20 9.96 -9.87
CA LEU A 115 -29.16 10.77 -9.25
C LEU A 115 -29.04 12.09 -10.02
N TYR A 116 -29.27 13.20 -9.34
CA TYR A 116 -29.07 14.55 -9.85
C TYR A 116 -27.96 15.23 -9.07
N ARG A 117 -27.28 16.20 -9.69
CA ARG A 117 -26.40 17.12 -8.96
C ARG A 117 -27.23 18.29 -8.43
N ASP A 118 -27.03 18.63 -7.16
CA ASP A 118 -27.78 19.68 -6.47
C ASP A 118 -27.10 21.04 -6.68
N GLU A 119 -27.75 21.93 -7.41
CA GLU A 119 -27.25 23.27 -7.71
C GLU A 119 -27.43 24.25 -6.54
N LYS A 120 -28.46 24.07 -5.72
CA LYS A 120 -28.78 24.95 -4.59
C LYS A 120 -27.73 24.84 -3.48
N ARG A 121 -27.17 23.63 -3.27
CA ARG A 121 -26.21 23.33 -2.19
C ARG A 121 -24.81 22.97 -2.67
N LYS A 122 -24.42 23.44 -3.87
CA LYS A 122 -23.09 23.16 -4.44
C LYS A 122 -21.97 23.91 -3.70
N LEU A 123 -20.87 23.19 -3.45
CA LEU A 123 -19.55 23.79 -3.21
C LEU A 123 -18.75 23.79 -4.51
N ILE A 124 -18.62 22.60 -5.10
CA ILE A 124 -18.01 22.36 -6.42
C ILE A 124 -18.98 21.44 -7.17
N GLY A 125 -19.50 21.86 -8.31
CA GLY A 125 -20.29 21.04 -9.24
C GLY A 125 -21.63 20.44 -8.77
N GLY A 126 -21.95 20.42 -7.47
CA GLY A 126 -23.20 19.90 -6.89
C GLY A 126 -23.26 18.38 -6.71
N VAL A 127 -22.18 17.65 -7.05
CA VAL A 127 -22.15 16.17 -7.05
C VAL A 127 -22.33 15.58 -5.66
N CYS A 128 -21.54 16.03 -4.67
CA CYS A 128 -21.64 15.50 -3.30
C CYS A 128 -23.03 15.74 -2.69
N ALA A 129 -23.63 16.91 -2.93
CA ALA A 129 -24.95 17.25 -2.41
C ALA A 129 -26.05 16.42 -3.10
N GLY A 130 -25.88 16.13 -4.39
CA GLY A 130 -26.74 15.20 -5.13
C GLY A 130 -26.70 13.77 -4.62
N ILE A 131 -25.50 13.24 -4.38
CA ILE A 131 -25.30 11.92 -3.77
C ILE A 131 -25.90 11.87 -2.36
N ALA A 132 -25.77 12.96 -1.59
CA ALA A 132 -26.37 13.08 -0.26
C ALA A 132 -27.88 12.95 -0.29
N HIS A 133 -28.53 13.68 -1.20
CA HIS A 133 -29.96 13.61 -1.40
C HIS A 133 -30.40 12.19 -1.81
N TYR A 134 -29.67 11.54 -2.72
CA TYR A 134 -29.97 10.18 -3.17
C TYR A 134 -30.00 9.15 -2.02
N PHE A 135 -29.04 9.26 -1.10
CA PHE A 135 -28.89 8.37 0.06
C PHE A 135 -29.60 8.86 1.34
N ASN A 136 -30.28 10.00 1.30
CA ASN A 136 -30.85 10.69 2.46
C ASN A 136 -29.85 10.93 3.61
N LEU A 137 -28.65 11.41 3.26
CA LEU A 137 -27.58 11.76 4.18
C LEU A 137 -27.32 13.27 4.18
N ASP A 138 -26.69 13.80 5.24
CA ASP A 138 -26.18 15.17 5.23
C ASP A 138 -25.02 15.29 4.21
N PRO A 139 -25.05 16.28 3.28
CA PRO A 139 -23.97 16.54 2.34
C PRO A 139 -22.58 16.67 2.95
N LEU A 140 -22.46 17.06 4.22
CA LEU A 140 -21.19 17.17 4.93
C LEU A 140 -20.41 15.86 4.94
N TRP A 141 -21.05 14.74 5.29
CA TRP A 141 -20.37 13.45 5.44
C TRP A 141 -19.80 12.96 4.11
N ILE A 142 -20.56 13.17 3.03
CA ILE A 142 -20.11 12.79 1.69
C ILE A 142 -18.94 13.67 1.24
N ARG A 143 -18.95 14.97 1.55
CA ARG A 143 -17.81 15.85 1.26
C ARG A 143 -16.55 15.40 2.02
N LEU A 144 -16.68 15.05 3.29
CA LEU A 144 -15.56 14.61 4.13
C LEU A 144 -14.96 13.29 3.63
N ILE A 145 -15.80 12.29 3.33
CA ILE A 145 -15.38 11.02 2.73
C ILE A 145 -14.68 11.26 1.39
N THR A 146 -15.25 12.12 0.53
CA THR A 146 -14.68 12.43 -0.79
C THR A 146 -13.27 13.03 -0.66
N ILE A 147 -13.06 13.95 0.29
CA ILE A 147 -11.74 14.58 0.52
C ILE A 147 -10.72 13.55 1.03
N ILE A 148 -11.11 12.70 1.99
CA ILE A 148 -10.24 11.65 2.51
C ILE A 148 -9.84 10.68 1.40
N LEU A 149 -10.80 10.28 0.58
CA LEU A 149 -10.57 9.39 -0.56
C LEU A 149 -9.70 10.03 -1.64
N PHE A 150 -9.81 11.34 -1.90
CA PHE A 150 -8.90 12.04 -2.83
C PHE A 150 -7.46 12.04 -2.33
N LEU A 151 -7.25 12.24 -1.02
CA LEU A 151 -5.92 12.19 -0.40
C LEU A 151 -5.33 10.78 -0.42
N GLY A 152 -6.15 9.74 -0.24
CA GLY A 152 -5.69 8.34 -0.22
C GLY A 152 -5.49 7.68 -1.59
N SER A 153 -6.14 8.19 -2.65
CA SER A 153 -6.13 7.56 -4.00
C SER A 153 -5.16 8.18 -5.00
N TYR A 154 -4.22 9.02 -4.54
CA TYR A 154 -3.24 9.71 -5.40
C TYR A 154 -3.87 10.44 -6.62
N GLY A 155 -5.10 10.96 -6.46
CA GLY A 155 -5.78 11.77 -7.48
C GLY A 155 -6.68 11.01 -8.48
N VAL A 156 -6.73 9.67 -8.47
CA VAL A 156 -7.59 8.90 -9.38
C VAL A 156 -9.08 9.25 -9.21
N LEU A 157 -9.54 9.41 -7.97
CA LEU A 157 -10.94 9.73 -7.69
C LEU A 157 -11.32 11.17 -8.07
N LEU A 158 -10.34 12.07 -8.30
CA LEU A 158 -10.59 13.42 -8.81
C LEU A 158 -11.10 13.35 -10.25
N ILE A 159 -10.58 12.41 -11.05
CA ILE A 159 -11.06 12.14 -12.42
C ILE A 159 -12.49 11.59 -12.35
N ALA A 160 -12.78 10.63 -11.46
CA ALA A 160 -14.13 10.09 -11.28
C ALA A 160 -15.15 11.17 -10.90
N TYR A 161 -14.76 12.10 -10.02
CA TYR A 161 -15.60 13.23 -9.65
C TYR A 161 -15.86 14.19 -10.82
N ALA A 162 -14.83 14.48 -11.63
CA ALA A 162 -14.99 15.31 -12.83
C ALA A 162 -15.93 14.66 -13.85
N VAL A 163 -15.85 13.33 -14.01
CA VAL A 163 -16.77 12.56 -14.85
C VAL A 163 -18.20 12.65 -14.31
N LEU A 164 -18.42 12.42 -13.02
CA LEU A 164 -19.75 12.53 -12.40
C LEU A 164 -20.32 13.96 -12.52
N TRP A 165 -19.48 14.98 -12.42
CA TRP A 165 -19.90 16.37 -12.59
C TRP A 165 -20.41 16.67 -14.02
N ILE A 166 -19.77 16.09 -15.04
CA ILE A 166 -20.17 16.25 -16.45
C ILE A 166 -21.41 15.41 -16.77
N VAL A 167 -21.48 14.18 -16.27
CA VAL A 167 -22.51 13.20 -16.63
C VAL A 167 -23.84 13.44 -15.91
N LEU A 168 -23.82 13.91 -14.66
CA LEU A 168 -25.04 14.04 -13.87
C LEU A 168 -25.84 15.31 -14.23
N PRO A 169 -27.16 15.19 -14.48
CA PRO A 169 -28.02 16.34 -14.73
C PRO A 169 -28.21 17.21 -13.47
N SER A 170 -28.29 18.54 -13.65
CA SER A 170 -28.56 19.49 -12.55
C SER A 170 -30.02 19.60 -12.18
N SER A 171 -30.28 19.78 -10.89
CA SER A 171 -31.60 20.14 -10.35
C SER A 171 -31.47 21.25 -9.29
N TYR A 172 -32.43 22.18 -9.27
CA TYR A 172 -32.56 23.26 -8.28
C TYR A 172 -33.64 22.96 -7.21
N ASP A 173 -34.55 22.03 -7.50
CA ASP A 173 -35.77 21.78 -6.73
C ASP A 173 -35.72 20.46 -5.97
N LEU A 174 -34.55 20.12 -5.40
CA LEU A 174 -34.42 18.96 -4.53
C LEU A 174 -34.95 19.30 -3.13
N SER A 175 -35.98 18.59 -2.69
CA SER A 175 -36.64 18.77 -1.39
C SER A 175 -35.67 18.49 -0.23
N GLU A 176 -35.75 19.29 0.84
CA GLU A 176 -34.95 19.06 2.05
C GLU A 176 -35.72 18.23 3.07
N ASP A 177 -35.09 17.16 3.55
CA ASP A 177 -35.59 16.42 4.70
C ASP A 177 -35.37 17.25 5.98
N LYS A 178 -36.46 17.82 6.51
CA LYS A 178 -36.46 18.68 7.71
C LYS A 178 -36.13 17.91 9.00
N LYS A 179 -36.05 16.57 8.96
CA LYS A 179 -35.74 15.74 10.13
C LYS A 179 -34.24 15.53 10.37
N LEU A 180 -33.38 15.89 9.43
CA LEU A 180 -31.93 15.70 9.56
C LEU A 180 -31.28 16.83 10.37
N LYS A 181 -30.61 16.47 11.47
CA LYS A 181 -29.76 17.40 12.24
C LYS A 181 -28.59 17.84 11.36
N LYS A 182 -28.42 19.15 11.15
CA LYS A 182 -27.37 19.73 10.31
C LYS A 182 -26.27 20.34 11.18
N MET A 183 -25.01 20.17 10.75
CA MET A 183 -23.88 20.81 11.42
C MET A 183 -23.64 22.20 10.83
N TYR A 184 -23.57 23.22 11.69
CA TYR A 184 -23.25 24.60 11.33
C TYR A 184 -22.04 25.09 12.11
N ARG A 185 -21.36 26.11 11.58
CA ARG A 185 -20.45 26.94 12.37
C ARG A 185 -21.25 27.91 13.22
N ASN A 186 -21.01 27.89 14.54
CA ASN A 186 -21.65 28.81 15.47
C ASN A 186 -20.87 30.14 15.56
N PRO A 187 -21.45 31.28 15.11
CA PRO A 187 -20.78 32.59 15.20
C PRO A 187 -20.77 33.19 16.61
N GLU A 188 -21.64 32.77 17.53
CA GLU A 188 -21.72 33.31 18.90
C GLU A 188 -20.62 32.75 19.81
N GLY A 189 -20.24 31.48 19.61
CA GLY A 189 -19.16 30.81 20.33
C GLY A 189 -17.79 30.84 19.63
N LYS A 190 -17.60 31.73 18.64
CA LYS A 190 -16.41 31.74 17.78
C LYS A 190 -15.18 32.33 18.50
N VAL A 191 -14.05 31.63 18.38
CA VAL A 191 -12.71 32.19 18.70
C VAL A 191 -12.02 32.64 17.41
N ILE A 192 -11.91 31.73 16.44
CA ILE A 192 -11.39 32.02 15.10
C ILE A 192 -12.56 32.03 14.11
N ALA A 193 -13.20 30.86 14.00
CA ALA A 193 -14.09 30.55 12.90
C ALA A 193 -15.36 29.80 13.38
N GLY A 194 -15.61 29.69 14.67
CA GLY A 194 -16.83 29.03 15.17
C GLY A 194 -16.94 27.52 14.89
N VAL A 195 -15.94 26.89 14.26
CA VAL A 195 -15.93 25.45 13.91
C VAL A 195 -16.01 24.59 15.17
N SER A 196 -15.12 24.79 16.15
CA SER A 196 -15.15 24.02 17.39
C SER A 196 -16.46 24.17 18.16
N SER A 197 -17.05 25.37 18.15
CA SER A 197 -18.35 25.61 18.80
C SER A 197 -19.48 24.92 18.05
N GLY A 198 -19.44 24.92 16.72
CA GLY A 198 -20.40 24.22 15.88
C GLY A 198 -20.36 22.71 16.06
N VAL A 199 -19.16 22.13 16.01
CA VAL A 199 -18.90 20.70 16.25
C VAL A 199 -19.39 20.31 17.66
N ALA A 200 -19.04 21.11 18.66
CA ALA A 200 -19.48 20.89 20.04
C ALA A 200 -21.01 20.89 20.20
N THR A 201 -21.71 21.87 19.61
CA THR A 201 -23.18 21.93 19.66
C THR A 201 -23.82 20.76 18.91
N TYR A 202 -23.28 20.35 17.77
CA TYR A 202 -23.79 19.23 17.00
C TYR A 202 -23.67 17.90 17.77
N PHE A 203 -22.54 17.66 18.44
CA PHE A 203 -22.32 16.44 19.23
C PHE A 203 -22.81 16.53 20.69
N GLY A 204 -23.24 17.70 21.15
CA GLY A 204 -23.66 17.90 22.55
C GLY A 204 -22.51 17.80 23.55
N VAL A 205 -21.28 18.15 23.14
CA VAL A 205 -20.05 18.07 23.96
C VAL A 205 -19.57 19.48 24.32
N ASP A 206 -18.79 19.62 25.39
CA ASP A 206 -18.19 20.90 25.78
C ASP A 206 -17.24 21.45 24.70
N VAL A 207 -17.35 22.74 24.39
CA VAL A 207 -16.56 23.43 23.36
C VAL A 207 -15.06 23.40 23.66
N VAL A 208 -14.67 23.45 24.93
CA VAL A 208 -13.28 23.41 25.36
C VAL A 208 -12.65 22.05 25.04
N VAL A 209 -13.38 20.95 25.23
CA VAL A 209 -12.91 19.60 24.89
C VAL A 209 -12.62 19.50 23.39
N ILE A 210 -13.54 19.97 22.54
CA ILE A 210 -13.33 19.99 21.09
C ILE A 210 -12.14 20.87 20.69
N ARG A 211 -11.94 22.02 21.35
CA ARG A 211 -10.75 22.87 21.11
C ARG A 211 -9.45 22.15 21.49
N LEU A 212 -9.42 21.50 22.66
CA LEU A 212 -8.26 20.73 23.11
C LEU A 212 -7.95 19.57 22.16
N LEU A 213 -8.96 18.88 21.62
CA LEU A 213 -8.73 17.82 20.63
C LEU A 213 -8.06 18.36 19.35
N PHE A 214 -8.57 19.45 18.77
CA PHE A 214 -7.92 20.05 17.59
C PHE A 214 -6.47 20.46 17.86
N VAL A 215 -6.19 21.02 19.04
CA VAL A 215 -4.82 21.39 19.44
C VAL A 215 -3.96 20.15 19.68
N LEU A 216 -4.47 19.13 20.37
CA LEU A 216 -3.76 17.89 20.69
C LEU A 216 -3.37 17.10 19.45
N PHE A 217 -4.23 17.07 18.42
CA PHE A 217 -3.95 16.39 17.16
C PHE A 217 -3.11 17.24 16.19
N THR A 218 -2.83 18.50 16.49
CA THR A 218 -1.95 19.35 15.66
C THR A 218 -0.50 18.83 15.59
N PRO A 219 0.18 18.43 16.69
CA PRO A 219 1.53 17.86 16.61
C PRO A 219 1.59 16.48 15.95
N VAL A 220 0.47 15.75 15.84
CA VAL A 220 0.40 14.47 15.11
C VAL A 220 0.22 14.75 13.62
N GLY A 221 1.32 15.15 12.97
CA GLY A 221 1.37 15.38 11.52
C GLY A 221 0.53 16.54 11.00
N GLY A 222 0.14 17.50 11.85
CA GLY A 222 -0.72 18.62 11.46
C GLY A 222 -2.20 18.26 11.30
N SER A 223 -2.61 17.03 11.63
CA SER A 223 -3.95 16.51 11.34
C SER A 223 -5.07 17.32 12.01
N GLY A 224 -4.87 17.77 13.25
CA GLY A 224 -5.83 18.64 13.95
C GLY A 224 -6.04 19.99 13.27
N LEU A 225 -4.96 20.63 12.81
CA LEU A 225 -5.03 21.91 12.09
C LEU A 225 -5.67 21.75 10.71
N LEU A 226 -5.30 20.70 9.98
CA LEU A 226 -5.87 20.38 8.67
C LEU A 226 -7.37 20.08 8.77
N ALA A 227 -7.78 19.25 9.74
CA ALA A 227 -9.19 18.95 9.97
C ALA A 227 -10.01 20.22 10.29
N TYR A 228 -9.43 21.14 11.08
CA TYR A 228 -10.08 22.42 11.38
C TYR A 228 -10.29 23.28 10.12
N ILE A 229 -9.29 23.38 9.24
CA ILE A 229 -9.37 24.15 8.00
C ILE A 229 -10.37 23.51 7.03
N ILE A 230 -10.38 22.19 6.91
CA ILE A 230 -11.34 21.46 6.08
C ILE A 230 -12.78 21.72 6.55
N LEU A 231 -13.03 21.57 7.85
CA LEU A 231 -14.35 21.85 8.43
C LEU A 231 -14.74 23.32 8.29
N TRP A 232 -13.78 24.25 8.36
CA TRP A 232 -14.06 25.67 8.07
C TRP A 232 -14.60 25.86 6.66
N ILE A 233 -13.94 25.29 5.64
CA ILE A 233 -14.34 25.49 4.23
C ILE A 233 -15.71 24.84 3.95
N ILE A 234 -16.01 23.70 4.58
CA ILE A 234 -17.22 22.92 4.29
C ILE A 234 -18.45 23.43 5.05
N LEU A 235 -18.28 23.86 6.30
CA LEU A 235 -19.39 24.22 7.17
C LEU A 235 -19.92 25.63 6.86
N PRO A 236 -21.22 25.78 6.58
CA PRO A 236 -21.84 27.11 6.52
C PRO A 236 -21.94 27.74 7.92
N GLU A 237 -21.95 29.07 7.97
CA GLU A 237 -22.24 29.80 9.22
C GLU A 237 -23.74 29.83 9.49
N ALA A 238 -24.14 29.58 10.75
CA ALA A 238 -25.53 29.73 11.18
C ALA A 238 -25.92 31.22 11.24
N LYS A 239 -26.58 31.72 10.19
CA LYS A 239 -26.99 33.13 10.08
C LYS A 239 -28.39 33.38 10.59
N THR A 240 -29.31 32.44 10.34
CA THR A 240 -30.73 32.59 10.70
C THR A 240 -31.03 31.97 12.07
N ILE A 241 -32.12 32.39 12.71
CA ILE A 241 -32.59 31.77 13.97
C ILE A 241 -32.92 30.28 13.72
N THR A 242 -33.51 29.98 12.57
CA THR A 242 -33.78 28.62 12.10
C THR A 242 -32.51 27.77 12.05
N ASP A 243 -31.40 28.28 11.47
CA ASP A 243 -30.12 27.55 11.44
C ASP A 243 -29.59 27.25 12.85
N LYS A 244 -29.76 28.19 13.79
CA LYS A 244 -29.29 28.03 15.17
C LYS A 244 -30.08 26.96 15.92
N VAL A 245 -31.41 26.93 15.74
CA VAL A 245 -32.29 25.91 16.32
C VAL A 245 -31.99 24.53 15.71
N GLN A 246 -31.79 24.47 14.39
CA GLN A 246 -31.40 23.23 13.69
C GLN A 246 -30.04 22.67 14.15
N MET A 247 -29.07 23.54 14.44
CA MET A 247 -27.76 23.13 14.96
C MET A 247 -27.85 22.49 16.34
N GLN A 248 -28.78 22.97 17.19
CA GLN A 248 -29.03 22.40 18.52
C GLN A 248 -29.76 21.05 18.45
N GLY A 249 -30.45 20.78 17.33
CA GLY A 249 -31.22 19.55 17.12
C GLY A 249 -32.66 19.64 17.63
N ASP A 250 -33.11 20.83 17.99
CA ASP A 250 -34.49 21.08 18.40
C ASP A 250 -35.39 21.23 17.15
N PRO A 251 -36.64 20.73 17.18
CA PRO A 251 -37.57 20.94 16.08
C PRO A 251 -37.88 22.43 15.92
N VAL A 252 -37.96 22.89 14.67
CA VAL A 252 -38.26 24.29 14.32
C VAL A 252 -39.75 24.55 14.56
N THR A 253 -40.13 24.76 15.82
CA THR A 253 -41.48 25.15 16.24
C THR A 253 -41.47 26.56 16.80
N LEU A 254 -42.60 27.27 16.69
CA LEU A 254 -42.76 28.63 17.22
C LEU A 254 -42.44 28.71 18.72
N SER A 255 -42.82 27.69 19.50
CA SER A 255 -42.54 27.59 20.94
C SER A 255 -41.04 27.49 21.28
N ASN A 256 -40.25 26.75 20.48
CA ASN A 256 -38.82 26.61 20.70
C ASN A 256 -38.05 27.87 20.28
N ILE A 257 -38.50 28.53 19.21
CA ILE A 257 -37.95 29.80 18.74
C ILE A 257 -38.17 30.89 19.80
N GLU A 258 -39.37 30.99 20.36
CA GLU A 258 -39.69 31.95 21.43
C GLU A 258 -38.84 31.73 22.70
N SER A 259 -38.69 30.47 23.14
CA SER A 259 -37.90 30.15 24.34
C SER A 259 -36.40 30.48 24.18
N ASN A 260 -35.84 30.27 22.99
CA ASN A 260 -34.45 30.60 22.68
C ASN A 260 -34.25 32.12 22.50
N ILE A 261 -35.25 32.84 22.00
CA ILE A 261 -35.26 34.31 21.96
C ILE A 261 -35.33 34.91 23.38
N LYS A 262 -36.19 34.37 24.26
CA LYS A 262 -36.26 34.77 25.67
C LYS A 262 -34.96 34.53 26.45
N LYS A 263 -34.20 33.47 26.10
CA LYS A 263 -32.86 33.22 26.67
C LYS A 263 -31.78 34.17 26.11
N GLY A 264 -31.92 34.65 24.88
CA GLY A 264 -30.93 35.50 24.20
C GLY A 264 -31.06 37.00 24.48
N LEU A 265 -32.25 37.49 24.81
CA LEU A 265 -32.52 38.91 25.10
C LEU A 265 -32.38 39.22 26.59
N ASN A 266 -31.14 39.15 27.11
CA ASN A 266 -30.80 39.69 28.42
C ASN A 266 -30.59 41.21 28.29
N VAL A 267 -31.67 41.98 28.42
CA VAL A 267 -31.67 43.45 28.38
C VAL A 267 -30.79 43.97 29.51
N LYS A 268 -29.68 44.64 29.16
CA LYS A 268 -28.86 45.40 30.10
C LYS A 268 -29.14 46.89 29.91
N GLU A 269 -29.81 47.48 30.89
CA GLU A 269 -29.67 48.89 31.23
C GLU A 269 -29.55 49.02 32.76
N GLY A 270 -28.64 49.88 33.21
CA GLY A 270 -28.49 50.28 34.62
C GLY A 270 -27.09 50.03 35.20
N GLU A 271 -26.50 51.08 35.76
CA GLU A 271 -25.15 51.19 36.33
C GLU A 271 -24.72 49.97 37.19
N GLU A 272 -23.47 49.52 36.99
CA GLU A 272 -22.90 48.35 37.69
C GLU A 272 -22.92 48.53 39.21
N ASN A 273 -23.76 47.75 39.90
CA ASN A 273 -23.77 47.63 41.36
C ASN A 273 -22.40 47.13 41.88
N ILE A 274 -21.94 47.66 43.03
CA ILE A 274 -20.62 47.37 43.63
C ILE A 274 -20.39 45.86 43.86
N LEU A 275 -21.47 45.10 44.10
CA LEU A 275 -21.44 43.64 44.21
C LEU A 275 -21.02 42.94 42.91
N ILE A 276 -21.43 43.47 41.74
CA ILE A 276 -21.07 42.93 40.42
C ILE A 276 -19.59 43.23 40.10
N LYS A 277 -19.06 44.39 40.52
CA LYS A 277 -17.63 44.69 40.44
C LYS A 277 -16.79 43.72 41.27
N ILE A 278 -17.25 43.33 42.46
CA ILE A 278 -16.55 42.36 43.33
C ILE A 278 -16.70 40.92 42.80
N LEU A 279 -17.88 40.55 42.30
CA LEU A 279 -18.14 39.22 41.74
C LEU A 279 -17.40 38.96 40.42
N LEU A 280 -17.27 39.98 39.57
CA LEU A 280 -16.53 39.91 38.29
C LEU A 280 -15.04 40.25 38.42
N PHE A 281 -14.58 40.69 39.59
CA PHE A 281 -13.17 40.94 39.87
C PHE A 281 -12.27 39.74 39.58
N PRO A 282 -12.56 38.51 40.05
CA PRO A 282 -11.75 37.34 39.70
C PRO A 282 -11.73 37.08 38.18
N PHE A 283 -12.84 37.31 37.47
CA PHE A 283 -12.90 37.16 36.01
C PHE A 283 -12.11 38.25 35.26
N ARG A 284 -12.09 39.49 35.75
CA ARG A 284 -11.24 40.57 35.21
C ARG A 284 -9.77 40.33 35.50
N LEU A 285 -9.42 39.78 36.68
CA LEU A 285 -8.06 39.38 37.02
C LEU A 285 -7.58 38.27 36.08
N ILE A 286 -8.42 37.27 35.83
CA ILE A 286 -8.15 36.19 34.86
C ILE A 286 -8.00 36.78 33.45
N ALA A 287 -8.86 37.70 33.02
CA ALA A 287 -8.74 38.34 31.71
C ALA A 287 -7.48 39.21 31.57
N ALA A 288 -7.08 39.92 32.62
CA ALA A 288 -5.83 40.68 32.65
C ALA A 288 -4.60 39.77 32.64
N ILE A 289 -4.65 38.64 33.35
CA ILE A 289 -3.62 37.59 33.35
C ILE A 289 -3.54 36.93 31.97
N ILE A 290 -4.67 36.59 31.33
CA ILE A 290 -4.70 36.01 29.97
C ILE A 290 -4.19 37.01 28.93
N ASN A 291 -4.57 38.29 29.01
CA ASN A 291 -4.06 39.32 28.11
C ASN A 291 -2.58 39.63 28.36
N GLY A 292 -2.12 39.57 29.61
CA GLY A 292 -0.71 39.68 29.99
C GLY A 292 0.12 38.50 29.48
N LEU A 293 -0.38 37.27 29.64
CA LEU A 293 0.17 36.04 29.07
C LEU A 293 0.18 36.10 27.54
N GLY A 294 -0.87 36.57 26.89
CA GLY A 294 -0.91 36.72 25.43
C GLY A 294 0.12 37.73 24.90
N LYS A 295 0.33 38.84 25.61
CA LYS A 295 1.38 39.82 25.26
C LYS A 295 2.80 39.30 25.54
N ALA A 296 2.98 38.50 26.58
CA ALA A 296 4.28 37.89 26.91
C ALA A 296 4.61 36.69 26.00
N LEU A 297 3.61 35.84 25.71
CA LEU A 297 3.73 34.63 24.88
C LEU A 297 3.63 34.92 23.39
N GLY A 298 3.01 36.02 22.95
CA GLY A 298 2.88 36.37 21.54
C GLY A 298 4.22 36.43 20.81
N PRO A 299 5.21 37.21 21.32
CA PRO A 299 6.56 37.25 20.75
C PRO A 299 7.25 35.88 20.78
N ILE A 300 7.05 35.10 21.85
CA ILE A 300 7.59 33.74 21.99
C ILE A 300 6.97 32.80 20.94
N MET A 301 5.67 32.92 20.67
CA MET A 301 4.98 32.11 19.69
C MET A 301 5.40 32.48 18.26
N LEU A 302 5.57 33.77 17.95
CA LEU A 302 6.13 34.20 16.66
C LEU A 302 7.56 33.69 16.48
N PHE A 303 8.36 33.70 17.53
CA PHE A 303 9.70 33.10 17.53
C PHE A 303 9.64 31.58 17.26
N ILE A 304 8.73 30.85 17.92
CA ILE A 304 8.54 29.41 17.70
C ILE A 304 8.09 29.11 16.26
N VAL A 305 7.14 29.87 15.71
CA VAL A 305 6.70 29.68 14.31
C VAL A 305 7.84 29.95 13.33
N GLU A 306 8.61 31.01 13.57
CA GLU A 306 9.78 31.33 12.77
C GLU A 306 10.84 30.22 12.83
N PHE A 307 11.09 29.70 14.02
CA PHE A 307 12.01 28.60 14.28
C PHE A 307 11.56 27.31 13.58
N ILE A 308 10.29 26.93 13.71
CA ILE A 308 9.71 25.76 13.03
C ILE A 308 9.82 25.92 11.51
N ARG A 309 9.55 27.11 10.96
CA ARG A 309 9.66 27.35 9.52
C ARG A 309 11.10 27.18 9.03
N ILE A 310 12.07 27.71 9.77
CA ILE A 310 13.50 27.56 9.43
C ILE A 310 13.89 26.07 9.47
N ILE A 311 13.52 25.35 10.53
CA ILE A 311 13.78 23.91 10.66
C ILE A 311 13.16 23.14 9.48
N ALA A 312 11.89 23.40 9.15
CA ALA A 312 11.23 22.75 8.04
C ALA A 312 11.98 22.99 6.72
N GLY A 313 12.37 24.24 6.44
CA GLY A 313 13.15 24.58 5.26
C GLY A 313 14.52 23.89 5.22
N VAL A 314 15.23 23.80 6.35
CA VAL A 314 16.50 23.06 6.48
C VAL A 314 16.30 21.57 6.22
N ILE A 315 15.24 20.96 6.76
CA ILE A 315 14.91 19.55 6.52
C ILE A 315 14.68 19.30 5.03
N PHE A 316 13.90 20.13 4.34
CA PHE A 316 13.71 19.99 2.89
C PHE A 316 15.02 20.09 2.11
N VAL A 317 15.89 21.04 2.45
CA VAL A 317 17.22 21.16 1.81
C VAL A 317 18.06 19.91 2.06
N LEU A 318 18.09 19.38 3.29
CA LEU A 318 18.85 18.18 3.62
C LEU A 318 18.32 16.94 2.89
N ILE A 319 16.99 16.79 2.80
CA ILE A 319 16.36 15.69 2.04
C ILE A 319 16.71 15.79 0.56
N GLY A 320 16.55 16.97 -0.05
CA GLY A 320 16.88 17.15 -1.47
C GLY A 320 18.38 16.92 -1.74
N ALA A 321 19.26 17.36 -0.84
CA ALA A 321 20.70 17.16 -0.96
C ALA A 321 21.10 15.69 -0.81
N SER A 322 20.50 14.96 0.15
CA SER A 322 20.76 13.53 0.32
C SER A 322 20.27 12.71 -0.87
N MET A 323 19.10 13.05 -1.44
CA MET A 323 18.59 12.44 -2.67
C MET A 323 19.55 12.67 -3.85
N ILE A 324 20.05 13.89 -4.05
CA ILE A 324 21.02 14.17 -5.11
C ILE A 324 22.32 13.39 -4.88
N LEU A 325 22.82 13.35 -3.65
CA LEU A 325 24.01 12.58 -3.32
C LEU A 325 23.82 11.09 -3.65
N ALA A 326 22.70 10.51 -3.24
CA ALA A 326 22.36 9.13 -3.54
C ALA A 326 22.31 8.89 -5.07
N LEU A 327 21.62 9.75 -5.81
CA LEU A 327 21.52 9.64 -7.28
C LEU A 327 22.87 9.77 -7.98
N VAL A 328 23.76 10.65 -7.50
CA VAL A 328 25.12 10.79 -8.04
C VAL A 328 25.96 9.55 -7.76
N VAL A 329 25.87 8.99 -6.55
CA VAL A 329 26.55 7.73 -6.19
C VAL A 329 26.02 6.59 -7.03
N THR A 330 24.70 6.42 -7.15
CA THR A 330 24.08 5.39 -7.99
C THR A 330 24.47 5.54 -9.45
N LEU A 331 24.50 6.75 -10.00
CA LEU A 331 24.96 6.97 -11.38
C LEU A 331 26.46 6.63 -11.52
N GLY A 332 27.28 6.99 -10.54
CA GLY A 332 28.70 6.67 -10.53
C GLY A 332 28.94 5.16 -10.52
N MET A 333 28.19 4.41 -9.70
CA MET A 333 28.21 2.94 -9.68
C MET A 333 27.71 2.37 -11.01
N PHE A 334 26.60 2.89 -11.53
CA PHE A 334 26.03 2.44 -12.80
C PHE A 334 26.97 2.68 -13.98
N LEU A 335 27.79 3.73 -13.96
CA LEU A 335 28.80 4.02 -14.99
C LEU A 335 30.15 3.33 -14.74
N GLY A 336 30.28 2.52 -13.68
CA GLY A 336 31.53 1.85 -13.33
C GLY A 336 32.64 2.79 -12.85
N LEU A 337 32.30 3.98 -12.36
CA LEU A 337 33.30 4.94 -11.80
C LEU A 337 33.82 4.50 -10.43
N PHE A 338 33.03 3.72 -9.68
CA PHE A 338 33.35 3.20 -8.36
C PHE A 338 32.78 1.77 -8.23
N SER A 339 33.55 0.84 -7.68
CA SER A 339 33.05 -0.50 -7.37
C SER A 339 32.15 -0.48 -6.13
N SER A 340 31.21 -1.43 -6.04
CA SER A 340 30.35 -1.66 -4.87
C SER A 340 31.14 -1.81 -3.57
N GLY A 341 32.42 -2.21 -3.65
CA GLY A 341 33.35 -2.33 -2.51
C GLY A 341 33.74 -1.03 -1.81
N LEU A 342 33.32 0.15 -2.28
CA LEU A 342 33.52 1.42 -1.53
C LEU A 342 32.74 1.44 -0.20
N TRP A 343 31.72 0.60 -0.07
CA TRP A 343 30.89 0.39 1.11
C TRP A 343 31.07 -1.08 1.48
N GLY A 344 32.04 -1.36 2.35
CA GLY A 344 32.46 -2.73 2.64
C GLY A 344 31.32 -3.62 3.15
N PRO A 345 31.54 -4.96 3.18
CA PRO A 345 30.58 -5.95 3.66
C PRO A 345 30.09 -5.71 5.11
N ASP A 346 30.81 -4.89 5.88
CA ASP A 346 30.51 -4.57 7.27
C ASP A 346 29.55 -3.37 7.46
N THR A 347 28.94 -2.81 6.40
CA THR A 347 28.02 -1.66 6.50
C THR A 347 26.55 -2.08 6.66
N PRO A 348 25.95 -2.08 7.87
CA PRO A 348 24.70 -2.79 8.16
C PRO A 348 23.42 -2.13 7.62
N TYR A 349 23.53 -0.97 6.95
CA TYR A 349 22.39 -0.10 6.65
C TYR A 349 22.07 0.01 5.14
N LEU A 350 22.88 -0.59 4.27
CA LEU A 350 22.70 -0.53 2.82
C LEU A 350 22.74 -1.96 2.25
N MET A 351 21.55 -2.53 2.04
CA MET A 351 21.26 -3.85 1.44
C MET A 351 21.66 -3.95 -0.06
N PHE A 352 22.81 -3.40 -0.46
CA PHE A 352 23.28 -3.41 -1.86
C PHE A 352 24.37 -4.45 -2.13
N GLY A 353 24.87 -5.14 -1.10
CA GLY A 353 26.07 -6.00 -1.18
C GLY A 353 25.95 -7.31 -1.94
N GLU A 354 24.73 -7.75 -2.32
CA GLU A 354 24.53 -9.09 -2.90
C GLU A 354 23.60 -9.08 -4.12
N ILE A 355 23.51 -7.96 -4.84
CA ILE A 355 22.59 -7.89 -5.99
C ILE A 355 23.08 -8.79 -7.16
N GLY A 356 24.32 -9.28 -7.17
CA GLY A 356 24.81 -10.26 -8.16
C GLY A 356 24.61 -9.82 -9.61
N LEU A 357 24.53 -8.50 -9.85
CA LEU A 357 24.29 -7.90 -11.14
C LEU A 357 25.59 -7.26 -11.64
N PRO A 358 26.06 -7.60 -12.86
CA PRO A 358 27.23 -6.97 -13.44
C PRO A 358 26.86 -5.57 -13.96
N LEU A 359 26.79 -4.59 -13.04
CA LEU A 359 26.37 -3.23 -13.35
C LEU A 359 27.19 -2.61 -14.48
N ASP A 360 28.49 -2.85 -14.50
CA ASP A 360 29.39 -2.39 -15.57
C ASP A 360 28.95 -2.90 -16.95
N LEU A 361 28.53 -4.16 -17.05
CA LEU A 361 28.02 -4.74 -18.30
C LEU A 361 26.62 -4.27 -18.63
N ILE A 362 25.74 -4.16 -17.64
CA ILE A 362 24.38 -3.66 -17.81
C ILE A 362 24.42 -2.23 -18.32
N SER A 363 25.35 -1.41 -17.83
CA SER A 363 25.53 -0.02 -18.25
C SER A 363 25.74 0.11 -19.77
N THR A 364 26.46 -0.84 -20.38
CA THR A 364 26.70 -0.87 -21.83
C THR A 364 25.42 -1.10 -22.65
N SER A 365 24.36 -1.63 -22.03
CA SER A 365 23.07 -1.81 -22.67
C SER A 365 22.25 -0.53 -22.75
N PHE A 366 22.61 0.49 -21.97
CA PHE A 366 21.92 1.78 -21.95
C PHE A 366 22.71 2.83 -22.72
N PRO A 367 22.12 3.47 -23.74
CA PRO A 367 22.75 4.61 -24.40
C PRO A 367 23.05 5.71 -23.37
N VAL A 368 24.22 6.34 -23.46
CA VAL A 368 24.65 7.41 -22.55
C VAL A 368 23.61 8.52 -22.41
N LEU A 369 22.96 8.89 -23.52
CA LEU A 369 21.89 9.89 -23.54
C LEU A 369 20.67 9.44 -22.71
N THR A 370 20.28 8.17 -22.78
CA THR A 370 19.18 7.61 -21.99
C THR A 370 19.53 7.62 -20.50
N SER A 371 20.76 7.24 -20.15
CA SER A 371 21.23 7.27 -18.76
C SER A 371 21.27 8.70 -18.20
N ALA A 372 21.76 9.66 -18.99
CA ALA A 372 21.77 11.08 -18.62
C ALA A 372 20.35 11.64 -18.47
N ALA A 373 19.43 11.29 -19.39
CA ALA A 373 18.03 11.68 -19.30
C ALA A 373 17.36 11.08 -18.05
N GLY A 374 17.60 9.80 -17.76
CA GLY A 374 17.12 9.14 -16.54
C GLY A 374 17.63 9.81 -15.26
N PHE A 375 18.91 10.16 -15.21
CA PHE A 375 19.48 10.92 -14.10
C PHE A 375 18.82 12.30 -13.94
N LEU A 376 18.68 13.07 -15.03
CA LEU A 376 18.02 14.38 -14.99
C LEU A 376 16.56 14.29 -14.54
N LEU A 377 15.84 13.25 -14.98
CA LEU A 377 14.47 12.99 -14.59
C LEU A 377 14.33 12.82 -13.07
N LEU A 378 15.33 12.21 -12.41
CA LEU A 378 15.33 11.98 -10.96
C LEU A 378 15.93 13.16 -10.16
N VAL A 379 16.95 13.83 -10.70
CA VAL A 379 17.64 14.94 -10.01
C VAL A 379 16.85 16.23 -10.02
N ILE A 380 16.11 16.54 -11.09
CA ILE A 380 15.36 17.81 -11.17
C ILE A 380 14.29 17.95 -10.07
N PRO A 381 13.48 16.92 -9.76
CA PRO A 381 12.57 16.97 -8.61
C PRO A 381 13.31 17.22 -7.28
N SER A 382 14.46 16.58 -7.08
CA SER A 382 15.30 16.76 -5.88
C SER A 382 15.84 18.19 -5.77
N LEU A 383 16.28 18.78 -6.90
CA LEU A 383 16.67 20.20 -6.97
C LEU A 383 15.49 21.13 -6.64
N PHE A 384 14.28 20.80 -7.10
CA PHE A 384 13.09 21.59 -6.80
C PHE A 384 12.76 21.57 -5.30
N ILE A 385 12.92 20.42 -4.63
CA ILE A 385 12.78 20.29 -3.17
C ILE A 385 13.79 21.19 -2.44
N ILE A 386 15.04 21.24 -2.88
CA ILE A 386 16.06 22.15 -2.32
C ILE A 386 15.64 23.61 -2.50
N LEU A 387 15.20 24.00 -3.71
CA LEU A 387 14.76 25.36 -4.01
C LEU A 387 13.54 25.77 -3.18
N LEU A 388 12.59 24.85 -2.95
CA LEU A 388 11.44 25.06 -2.07
C LEU A 388 11.89 25.21 -0.60
N GLY A 389 12.75 24.32 -0.11
CA GLY A 389 13.31 24.40 1.25
C GLY A 389 14.02 25.72 1.50
N ALA A 390 14.87 26.16 0.57
CA ALA A 390 15.54 27.45 0.64
C ALA A 390 14.57 28.64 0.52
N SER A 391 13.48 28.50 -0.26
CA SER A 391 12.41 29.51 -0.33
C SER A 391 11.65 29.67 1.00
N ILE A 392 11.42 28.56 1.70
CA ILE A 392 10.80 28.54 3.05
C ILE A 392 11.70 29.27 4.05
N ILE A 393 13.02 29.06 4.00
CA ILE A 393 13.98 29.76 4.85
C ILE A 393 13.98 31.27 4.53
N ALA A 394 14.03 31.62 3.25
CA ALA A 394 14.15 33.00 2.77
C ALA A 394 12.85 33.83 2.84
N LYS A 395 11.71 33.22 3.21
CA LYS A 395 10.36 33.83 3.18
C LYS A 395 9.93 34.38 1.81
N ARG A 396 10.56 33.91 0.74
CA ARG A 396 10.27 34.32 -0.64
C ARG A 396 10.69 33.22 -1.58
N ILE A 397 10.09 33.17 -2.76
CA ILE A 397 10.54 32.30 -3.83
C ILE A 397 11.92 32.80 -4.29
N ILE A 398 12.96 31.97 -4.12
CA ILE A 398 14.35 32.36 -4.44
C ILE A 398 14.71 32.19 -5.92
N PHE A 399 13.86 31.52 -6.70
CA PHE A 399 14.04 31.29 -8.12
C PHE A 399 13.02 32.09 -8.94
N ASN A 400 13.41 32.52 -10.14
CA ASN A 400 12.49 33.19 -11.05
C ASN A 400 11.70 32.16 -11.88
N ALA A 401 10.62 32.62 -12.52
CA ALA A 401 9.78 31.78 -13.36
C ALA A 401 10.58 31.11 -14.50
N THR A 402 11.57 31.80 -15.07
CA THR A 402 12.42 31.28 -16.15
C THR A 402 13.23 30.06 -15.73
N VAL A 403 13.79 30.04 -14.51
CA VAL A 403 14.50 28.88 -13.96
C VAL A 403 13.53 27.73 -13.75
N GLY A 404 12.35 27.98 -13.18
CA GLY A 404 11.31 26.98 -12.98
C GLY A 404 10.87 26.33 -14.30
N TRP A 405 10.55 27.14 -15.31
CA TRP A 405 10.15 26.66 -16.64
C TRP A 405 11.29 25.94 -17.38
N SER A 406 12.53 26.39 -17.25
CA SER A 406 13.70 25.71 -17.83
C SER A 406 13.89 24.31 -17.23
N LEU A 407 13.84 24.19 -15.90
CA LEU A 407 13.94 22.90 -15.22
C LEU A 407 12.77 21.97 -15.60
N PHE A 408 11.56 22.51 -15.67
CA PHE A 408 10.39 21.75 -16.10
C PHE A 408 10.52 21.26 -17.55
N ALA A 409 10.98 22.12 -18.47
CA ALA A 409 11.20 21.73 -19.86
C ALA A 409 12.24 20.61 -19.99
N ILE A 410 13.37 20.71 -19.27
CA ILE A 410 14.40 19.65 -19.26
C ILE A 410 13.83 18.36 -18.67
N PHE A 411 13.06 18.44 -17.57
CA PHE A 411 12.41 17.27 -16.97
C PHE A 411 11.47 16.55 -17.96
N ILE A 412 10.66 17.31 -18.71
CA ILE A 412 9.77 16.74 -19.73
C ILE A 412 10.56 16.13 -20.89
N ILE A 413 11.60 16.80 -21.39
CA ILE A 413 12.45 16.28 -22.47
C ILE A 413 13.12 14.97 -22.03
N SER A 414 13.68 14.94 -20.82
CA SER A 414 14.24 13.72 -20.22
C SER A 414 13.21 12.61 -20.12
N GLY A 415 11.99 12.93 -19.68
CA GLY A 415 10.88 11.98 -19.61
C GLY A 415 10.53 11.38 -20.96
N ILE A 416 10.51 12.18 -22.04
CA ILE A 416 10.26 11.71 -23.41
C ILE A 416 11.38 10.78 -23.87
N VAL A 417 12.65 11.16 -23.66
CA VAL A 417 13.81 10.33 -24.04
C VAL A 417 13.75 8.97 -23.35
N VAL A 418 13.50 8.94 -22.03
CA VAL A 418 13.38 7.70 -21.26
C VAL A 418 12.17 6.87 -21.74
N SER A 419 11.01 7.50 -21.92
CA SER A 419 9.78 6.82 -22.33
C SER A 419 9.86 6.16 -23.71
N VAL A 420 10.70 6.67 -24.60
CA VAL A 420 10.93 6.06 -25.92
C VAL A 420 12.01 4.98 -25.86
N ASN A 421 13.13 5.24 -25.19
CA ASN A 421 14.29 4.35 -25.24
C ASN A 421 14.17 3.14 -24.31
N VAL A 422 13.58 3.29 -23.11
CA VAL A 422 13.47 2.18 -22.16
C VAL A 422 12.65 1.02 -22.74
N PRO A 423 11.45 1.24 -23.34
CA PRO A 423 10.72 0.17 -24.01
C PRO A 423 11.51 -0.51 -25.14
N GLN A 424 12.31 0.24 -25.90
CA GLN A 424 13.16 -0.35 -26.93
C GLN A 424 14.25 -1.24 -26.35
N ILE A 425 14.87 -0.83 -25.24
CA ILE A 425 15.83 -1.66 -24.51
C ILE A 425 15.15 -2.94 -24.03
N ILE A 426 13.96 -2.83 -23.44
CA ILE A 426 13.14 -3.98 -22.98
C ILE A 426 12.90 -4.97 -24.12
N LEU A 427 12.54 -4.48 -25.30
CA LEU A 427 12.31 -5.33 -26.47
C LEU A 427 13.56 -6.10 -26.92
N ASN A 428 14.77 -5.66 -26.57
CA ASN A 428 16.00 -6.39 -26.88
C ASN A 428 16.22 -7.62 -25.98
N PHE A 429 15.39 -7.83 -24.96
CA PHE A 429 15.41 -9.00 -24.08
C PHE A 429 14.16 -9.89 -24.28
N LYS A 430 13.48 -9.76 -25.42
CA LYS A 430 12.19 -10.42 -25.66
C LYS A 430 12.32 -11.93 -25.87
N GLU A 431 13.25 -12.34 -26.73
CA GLU A 431 13.40 -13.72 -27.20
C GLU A 431 14.70 -14.32 -26.68
N ASP A 432 14.68 -15.62 -26.37
CA ASP A 432 15.88 -16.37 -26.00
C ASP A 432 16.49 -17.09 -27.22
N GLY A 433 17.81 -17.28 -27.17
CA GLY A 433 18.57 -17.96 -28.19
C GLY A 433 19.64 -18.84 -27.57
N GLU A 434 19.87 -20.00 -28.18
CA GLU A 434 20.85 -20.98 -27.70
C GLU A 434 21.86 -21.30 -28.80
N HIS A 435 23.14 -21.30 -28.45
CA HIS A 435 24.24 -21.75 -29.29
C HIS A 435 24.93 -22.94 -28.64
N LYS A 436 24.75 -24.12 -29.25
CA LYS A 436 25.30 -25.38 -28.74
C LYS A 436 26.64 -25.71 -29.42
N VAL A 437 27.65 -26.00 -28.61
CA VAL A 437 28.95 -26.53 -29.04
C VAL A 437 29.13 -27.91 -28.41
N THR A 438 29.58 -28.88 -29.19
CA THR A 438 29.84 -30.24 -28.72
C THR A 438 31.22 -30.68 -29.16
N GLN A 439 31.99 -31.21 -28.22
CA GLN A 439 33.35 -31.70 -28.45
C GLN A 439 33.48 -33.06 -27.78
N THR A 440 34.19 -34.00 -28.41
CA THR A 440 34.47 -35.31 -27.84
C THR A 440 35.96 -35.49 -27.60
N TYR A 441 36.30 -36.24 -26.55
CA TYR A 441 37.67 -36.47 -26.09
C TYR A 441 37.87 -37.96 -25.78
N ASP A 442 38.81 -38.60 -26.48
CA ASP A 442 39.25 -39.94 -26.15
C ASP A 442 40.51 -39.88 -25.27
N LEU A 443 40.36 -40.33 -24.02
CA LEU A 443 41.46 -40.39 -23.05
C LEU A 443 42.11 -41.79 -22.99
N GLY A 444 41.64 -42.77 -23.77
CA GLY A 444 42.05 -44.16 -23.67
C GLY A 444 41.88 -44.70 -22.25
N ASN A 445 42.99 -45.14 -21.64
CA ASN A 445 43.08 -45.68 -20.28
C ASN A 445 43.48 -44.66 -19.22
N LYS A 446 43.69 -43.38 -19.58
CA LYS A 446 44.04 -42.34 -18.62
C LYS A 446 42.82 -42.00 -17.75
N THR A 447 43.07 -41.67 -16.47
CA THR A 447 42.04 -41.21 -15.52
C THR A 447 41.86 -39.70 -15.69
N ALA A 448 40.63 -39.24 -15.93
CA ALA A 448 40.37 -37.82 -16.09
C ALA A 448 40.57 -37.06 -14.76
N VAL A 449 41.12 -35.86 -14.81
CA VAL A 449 41.23 -34.94 -13.67
C VAL A 449 40.50 -33.66 -14.00
N LEU A 450 39.48 -33.32 -13.23
CA LEU A 450 38.69 -32.11 -13.42
C LEU A 450 39.20 -31.02 -12.48
N LYS A 451 39.52 -29.85 -13.04
CA LYS A 451 40.08 -28.70 -12.34
C LYS A 451 39.29 -27.44 -12.63
N LEU A 452 39.34 -26.49 -11.70
CA LEU A 452 38.80 -25.15 -11.90
C LEU A 452 39.95 -24.16 -12.07
N LYS A 453 39.85 -23.30 -13.08
CA LYS A 453 40.67 -22.10 -13.22
C LYS A 453 39.80 -20.89 -12.97
N GLU A 454 40.08 -20.17 -11.89
CA GLU A 454 39.37 -18.95 -11.57
C GLU A 454 39.62 -17.89 -12.64
N VAL A 455 38.55 -17.55 -13.34
CA VAL A 455 38.53 -16.73 -14.53
C VAL A 455 37.18 -16.03 -14.63
N GLY A 456 37.19 -14.72 -14.81
CA GLY A 456 35.99 -13.95 -15.14
C GLY A 456 35.61 -12.96 -14.05
N MET A 457 34.32 -12.68 -13.93
CA MET A 457 33.78 -11.64 -13.05
C MET A 457 33.20 -12.29 -11.78
N GLU A 458 33.54 -11.74 -10.62
CA GLU A 458 33.03 -12.19 -9.31
C GLU A 458 31.53 -11.89 -9.15
N ASP A 459 31.05 -10.80 -9.74
CA ASP A 459 29.68 -10.29 -9.56
C ASP A 459 28.63 -10.91 -10.52
N TYR A 460 28.99 -11.91 -11.33
CA TYR A 460 28.06 -12.50 -12.33
C TYR A 460 28.28 -14.00 -12.57
N ASP A 461 27.99 -14.84 -11.58
CA ASP A 461 28.11 -16.30 -11.71
C ASP A 461 26.99 -16.92 -12.57
N VAL A 462 27.31 -17.21 -13.83
CA VAL A 462 26.36 -17.75 -14.82
C VAL A 462 26.83 -19.01 -15.51
N THR A 463 27.91 -19.62 -15.01
CA THR A 463 28.47 -20.86 -15.56
C THR A 463 28.02 -22.04 -14.71
N ARG A 464 27.23 -22.93 -15.29
CA ARG A 464 26.70 -24.12 -14.60
C ARG A 464 27.28 -25.39 -15.21
N LEU A 465 28.18 -26.04 -14.50
CA LEU A 465 28.75 -27.33 -14.84
C LEU A 465 27.91 -28.47 -14.26
N LYS A 466 27.61 -29.47 -15.08
CA LYS A 466 26.97 -30.74 -14.68
C LYS A 466 27.83 -31.89 -15.15
N LEU A 467 28.00 -32.90 -14.30
CA LEU A 467 28.61 -34.17 -14.70
C LEU A 467 27.51 -35.21 -14.88
N ARG A 468 27.58 -36.01 -15.95
CA ARG A 468 26.64 -37.09 -16.21
C ARG A 468 27.37 -38.32 -16.73
N GLY A 469 26.90 -39.50 -16.35
CA GLY A 469 27.35 -40.74 -16.99
C GLY A 469 26.72 -40.93 -18.37
N HIS A 470 27.41 -41.62 -19.29
CA HIS A 470 26.83 -42.10 -20.56
C HIS A 470 27.48 -43.41 -21.05
N GLU A 471 26.82 -44.06 -22.01
CA GLU A 471 27.24 -45.36 -22.56
C GLU A 471 28.43 -45.28 -23.55
N LYS A 472 28.73 -44.10 -24.09
CA LYS A 472 29.81 -43.95 -25.07
C LYS A 472 31.19 -44.11 -24.40
N SER A 473 32.19 -44.52 -25.17
CA SER A 473 33.57 -44.72 -24.68
C SER A 473 34.39 -43.44 -24.52
N GLU A 474 34.00 -42.38 -25.22
CA GLU A 474 34.65 -41.06 -25.26
C GLU A 474 33.95 -40.09 -24.32
N PHE A 475 34.70 -39.18 -23.70
CA PHE A 475 34.10 -38.07 -22.96
C PHE A 475 33.43 -37.11 -23.94
N GLU A 476 32.21 -36.66 -23.65
CA GLU A 476 31.49 -35.69 -24.49
C GLU A 476 31.23 -34.41 -23.69
N LEU A 477 31.83 -33.31 -24.14
CA LEU A 477 31.62 -31.98 -23.58
C LEU A 477 30.57 -31.24 -24.40
N VAL A 478 29.44 -30.92 -23.76
CA VAL A 478 28.37 -30.13 -24.35
C VAL A 478 28.29 -28.77 -23.67
N GLN A 479 28.42 -27.71 -24.45
CA GLN A 479 28.33 -26.33 -24.00
C GLN A 479 27.12 -25.68 -24.66
N ILE A 480 26.20 -25.14 -23.87
CA ILE A 480 25.02 -24.44 -24.35
C ILE A 480 25.12 -23.00 -23.86
N PHE A 481 25.50 -22.11 -24.78
CA PHE A 481 25.50 -20.68 -24.55
C PHE A 481 24.08 -20.17 -24.78
N GLU A 482 23.52 -19.47 -23.81
CA GLU A 482 22.18 -18.88 -23.92
C GLU A 482 22.29 -17.35 -23.80
N ALA A 483 21.48 -16.62 -24.53
CA ALA A 483 21.35 -15.17 -24.42
C ALA A 483 19.98 -14.71 -24.92
N GLN A 484 19.69 -13.42 -24.72
CA GLN A 484 18.44 -12.80 -25.14
C GLN A 484 18.62 -11.85 -26.32
N GLY A 485 17.54 -11.54 -27.03
CA GLY A 485 17.55 -10.67 -28.20
C GLY A 485 16.15 -10.20 -28.57
N ARG A 486 16.05 -9.26 -29.52
CA ARG A 486 14.75 -8.84 -30.08
C ARG A 486 14.13 -9.92 -30.98
N SER A 487 14.97 -10.80 -31.51
CA SER A 487 14.58 -11.97 -32.30
C SER A 487 15.45 -13.15 -31.90
N ARG A 488 14.96 -14.38 -32.12
CA ARG A 488 15.73 -15.61 -31.88
C ARG A 488 17.08 -15.61 -32.59
N LYS A 489 17.16 -15.05 -33.81
CA LYS A 489 18.42 -14.94 -34.56
C LYS A 489 19.43 -14.05 -33.83
N GLU A 490 19.00 -12.86 -33.42
CA GLU A 490 19.82 -11.91 -32.68
C GLU A 490 20.22 -12.47 -31.30
N ALA A 491 19.33 -13.19 -30.63
CA ALA A 491 19.64 -13.86 -29.37
C ALA A 491 20.74 -14.91 -29.51
N ILE A 492 20.74 -15.70 -30.60
CA ILE A 492 21.83 -16.64 -30.92
C ILE A 492 23.14 -15.90 -31.22
N GLU A 493 23.09 -14.80 -31.97
CA GLU A 493 24.27 -13.95 -32.23
C GLU A 493 24.85 -13.39 -30.91
N ASN A 494 24.00 -12.93 -29.99
CA ASN A 494 24.40 -12.48 -28.66
C ASN A 494 24.99 -13.59 -27.79
N ALA A 495 24.47 -14.82 -27.88
CA ALA A 495 25.02 -15.99 -27.19
C ALA A 495 26.42 -16.36 -27.70
N GLN A 496 26.72 -16.07 -28.97
CA GLN A 496 28.06 -16.24 -29.54
C GLN A 496 29.03 -15.11 -29.16
N MET A 497 28.56 -14.03 -28.52
CA MET A 497 29.42 -12.90 -28.10
C MET A 497 30.12 -13.14 -26.75
N VAL A 498 29.97 -14.32 -26.18
CA VAL A 498 30.75 -14.79 -25.04
C VAL A 498 31.64 -15.96 -25.44
N THR A 499 32.72 -16.15 -24.70
CA THR A 499 33.66 -17.27 -24.86
C THR A 499 33.81 -17.99 -23.55
N TYR A 500 33.99 -19.31 -23.62
CA TYR A 500 34.28 -20.15 -22.48
C TYR A 500 35.31 -21.20 -22.88
N ASN A 501 36.38 -21.30 -22.10
CA ASN A 501 37.49 -22.19 -22.41
C ASN A 501 37.49 -23.39 -21.47
N VAL A 502 37.67 -24.58 -22.06
CA VAL A 502 38.00 -25.81 -21.34
C VAL A 502 39.34 -26.28 -21.88
N ALA A 503 40.41 -26.06 -21.13
CA ALA A 503 41.74 -26.50 -21.53
C ALA A 503 41.88 -28.00 -21.21
N VAL A 504 42.19 -28.81 -22.21
CA VAL A 504 42.40 -30.25 -22.05
C VAL A 504 43.87 -30.55 -22.36
N GLU A 505 44.64 -30.84 -21.31
CA GLU A 505 46.04 -31.24 -21.42
C GLU A 505 46.16 -32.69 -20.93
N ASP A 506 46.51 -33.60 -21.84
CA ASP A 506 46.58 -35.05 -21.61
C ASP A 506 45.28 -35.72 -21.12
N SER A 507 44.97 -35.57 -19.84
CA SER A 507 43.76 -36.11 -19.18
C SER A 507 43.17 -35.13 -18.16
N VAL A 508 43.73 -33.92 -18.09
CA VAL A 508 43.31 -32.87 -17.18
C VAL A 508 42.37 -31.92 -17.92
N PHE A 509 41.11 -31.86 -17.49
CA PHE A 509 40.14 -30.88 -17.94
C PHE A 509 40.16 -29.70 -16.98
N THR A 510 40.58 -28.54 -17.48
CA THR A 510 40.59 -27.30 -16.72
C THR A 510 39.46 -26.42 -17.21
N PHE A 511 38.43 -26.27 -16.38
CA PHE A 511 37.25 -25.44 -16.63
C PHE A 511 37.52 -24.02 -16.16
N ASP A 512 37.26 -23.02 -17.01
CA ASP A 512 37.17 -21.65 -16.52
C ASP A 512 35.98 -21.53 -15.54
N SER A 513 36.09 -20.70 -14.50
CA SER A 513 35.01 -20.50 -13.52
C SER A 513 33.86 -19.66 -14.05
N ASN A 514 34.07 -18.87 -15.10
CA ASN A 514 33.02 -18.05 -15.69
C ASN A 514 33.24 -17.79 -17.19
N ILE A 515 32.19 -17.32 -17.87
CA ILE A 515 32.25 -16.86 -19.25
C ILE A 515 33.02 -15.53 -19.36
N ARG A 516 33.62 -15.28 -20.53
CA ARG A 516 34.24 -13.99 -20.87
C ARG A 516 33.50 -13.33 -22.01
N PHE A 517 33.18 -12.04 -21.86
CA PHE A 517 32.58 -11.22 -22.90
C PHE A 517 33.64 -10.83 -23.94
N LYS A 518 33.31 -10.94 -25.23
CA LYS A 518 34.17 -10.44 -26.32
C LYS A 518 34.25 -8.91 -26.27
N LYS A 519 35.30 -8.35 -26.89
CA LYS A 519 35.39 -6.90 -27.12
C LYS A 519 34.15 -6.48 -27.92
N ASP A 520 33.38 -5.51 -27.39
CA ASP A 520 32.10 -5.01 -27.93
C ASP A 520 30.86 -5.90 -27.71
N ALA A 521 30.95 -6.95 -26.88
CA ALA A 521 29.77 -7.71 -26.47
C ALA A 521 28.85 -6.86 -25.58
N ILE A 522 27.55 -6.86 -25.87
CA ILE A 522 26.53 -6.14 -25.10
C ILE A 522 25.85 -7.12 -24.16
N PHE A 523 25.55 -6.70 -22.94
CA PHE A 523 24.82 -7.53 -21.98
C PHE A 523 23.39 -7.86 -22.45
N ARG A 524 23.08 -9.15 -22.55
CA ARG A 524 21.79 -9.72 -22.94
C ARG A 524 21.51 -11.00 -22.16
N ALA A 525 21.80 -10.96 -20.85
CA ALA A 525 21.67 -12.10 -19.94
C ALA A 525 22.37 -13.37 -20.45
N GLN A 526 23.60 -13.22 -20.96
CA GLN A 526 24.40 -14.33 -21.45
C GLN A 526 24.73 -15.30 -20.31
N ARG A 527 24.44 -16.58 -20.49
CA ARG A 527 24.71 -17.64 -19.53
C ARG A 527 25.20 -18.90 -20.22
N LEU A 528 25.80 -19.81 -19.45
CA LEU A 528 26.38 -21.02 -19.98
C LEU A 528 26.01 -22.25 -19.15
N ASP A 529 25.41 -23.23 -19.82
CA ASP A 529 25.26 -24.58 -19.31
C ASP A 529 26.31 -25.50 -19.92
N VAL A 530 27.19 -26.05 -19.08
CA VAL A 530 28.20 -27.04 -19.47
C VAL A 530 27.78 -28.40 -18.92
N THR A 531 27.75 -29.41 -19.78
CA THR A 531 27.58 -30.80 -19.36
C THR A 531 28.77 -31.60 -19.85
N LEU A 532 29.53 -32.19 -18.92
CA LEU A 532 30.54 -33.19 -19.23
C LEU A 532 29.92 -34.58 -19.05
N TYR A 533 29.76 -35.28 -20.16
CA TYR A 533 29.39 -36.69 -20.17
C TYR A 533 30.65 -37.56 -20.01
N ILE A 534 30.63 -38.40 -18.99
CA ILE A 534 31.72 -39.28 -18.59
C ILE A 534 31.29 -40.73 -18.87
N PRO A 535 32.11 -41.54 -19.57
CA PRO A 535 31.82 -42.96 -19.81
C PRO A 535 31.53 -43.72 -18.52
N TYR A 536 30.50 -44.57 -18.54
CA TYR A 536 30.21 -45.46 -17.41
C TYR A 536 31.43 -46.31 -17.03
N ASN A 537 31.58 -46.58 -15.74
CA ASN A 537 32.66 -47.36 -15.15
C ASN A 537 34.09 -46.81 -15.39
N LYS A 538 34.25 -45.60 -15.91
CA LYS A 538 35.56 -44.93 -15.99
C LYS A 538 35.81 -44.06 -14.75
N PRO A 539 36.94 -44.25 -14.04
CA PRO A 539 37.28 -43.43 -12.89
C PRO A 539 37.76 -42.03 -13.32
N PHE A 540 37.47 -41.03 -12.48
CA PHE A 540 37.95 -39.66 -12.61
C PHE A 540 38.22 -39.03 -11.23
N LEU A 541 38.96 -37.92 -11.22
CA LEU A 541 39.27 -37.10 -10.05
C LEU A 541 38.67 -35.70 -10.26
N MET A 542 38.31 -35.00 -9.19
CA MET A 542 37.86 -33.62 -9.26
C MET A 542 38.39 -32.78 -8.07
N GLU A 543 38.77 -31.54 -8.32
CA GLU A 543 39.19 -30.60 -7.27
C GLU A 543 38.00 -29.99 -6.53
N GLU A 544 38.16 -29.66 -5.24
CA GLU A 544 37.11 -29.09 -4.40
C GLU A 544 36.57 -27.75 -4.96
N ASN A 545 37.46 -26.94 -5.54
CA ASN A 545 37.11 -25.64 -6.10
C ASN A 545 36.05 -25.73 -7.22
N LEU A 546 35.87 -26.88 -7.88
CA LEU A 546 34.80 -27.06 -8.86
C LEU A 546 33.40 -26.79 -8.27
N ARG A 547 33.22 -26.85 -6.94
CA ARG A 547 31.97 -26.52 -6.24
C ARG A 547 31.35 -25.19 -6.67
N TYR A 548 32.16 -24.21 -7.08
CA TYR A 548 31.68 -22.88 -7.45
C TYR A 548 30.80 -22.92 -8.70
N ILE A 549 31.12 -23.78 -9.67
CA ILE A 549 30.34 -23.93 -10.92
C ILE A 549 29.56 -25.25 -11.00
N LEU A 550 29.93 -26.24 -10.20
CA LEU A 550 29.33 -27.57 -10.23
C LEU A 550 27.93 -27.52 -9.60
N ARG A 551 26.92 -27.94 -10.36
CA ARG A 551 25.51 -27.94 -9.94
C ARG A 551 24.93 -29.35 -10.03
N ASN A 552 24.09 -29.70 -9.06
CA ASN A 552 23.26 -30.91 -9.01
C ASN A 552 24.06 -32.18 -9.36
N THR A 553 25.27 -32.32 -8.80
CA THR A 553 26.16 -33.47 -9.03
C THR A 553 26.58 -34.12 -7.71
N ILE A 554 27.19 -33.36 -6.80
CA ILE A 554 27.73 -33.91 -5.54
C ILE A 554 26.60 -34.21 -4.54
N TYR A 555 25.88 -33.16 -4.11
CA TYR A 555 24.83 -33.29 -3.09
C TYR A 555 23.67 -34.20 -3.52
N GLN A 556 23.31 -34.20 -4.80
CA GLN A 556 22.22 -35.04 -5.32
C GLN A 556 22.51 -36.55 -5.15
N ASN A 557 23.79 -36.93 -5.10
CA ASN A 557 24.25 -38.32 -4.95
C ASN A 557 24.66 -38.66 -3.51
N GLY A 558 24.39 -37.78 -2.54
CA GLY A 558 24.64 -38.03 -1.10
C GLY A 558 26.04 -37.68 -0.61
N TYR A 559 26.85 -36.96 -1.41
CA TYR A 559 28.22 -36.60 -1.06
C TYR A 559 28.34 -35.13 -0.62
N ARG A 560 29.42 -34.81 0.11
CA ARG A 560 29.77 -33.45 0.52
C ARG A 560 30.86 -32.88 -0.39
N VAL A 561 30.97 -31.55 -0.41
CA VAL A 561 32.06 -30.84 -1.11
C VAL A 561 33.43 -31.26 -0.58
N SER A 562 33.55 -31.49 0.73
CA SER A 562 34.77 -32.01 1.37
C SER A 562 35.23 -33.36 0.83
N ASP A 563 34.32 -34.14 0.23
CA ASP A 563 34.63 -35.47 -0.29
C ASP A 563 35.22 -35.39 -1.70
N MET A 564 35.10 -34.25 -2.40
CA MET A 564 35.49 -34.09 -3.80
C MET A 564 36.99 -34.32 -4.01
N GLU A 565 37.81 -33.67 -3.20
CA GLU A 565 39.27 -33.66 -3.37
C GLU A 565 39.92 -34.93 -2.81
N GLY A 566 40.95 -35.41 -3.50
CA GLY A 566 41.70 -36.61 -3.10
C GLY A 566 41.00 -37.94 -3.35
N ASN A 567 39.72 -37.92 -3.75
CA ASN A 567 38.94 -39.14 -4.03
C ASN A 567 38.74 -39.44 -5.51
N ARG A 568 38.69 -40.74 -5.85
CA ARG A 568 38.33 -41.23 -7.19
C ARG A 568 36.83 -41.46 -7.27
N TRP A 569 36.26 -41.04 -8.38
CA TRP A 569 34.83 -41.05 -8.67
C TRP A 569 34.55 -41.85 -9.94
N MET A 570 33.37 -42.46 -10.09
CA MET A 570 32.88 -42.99 -11.36
C MET A 570 31.36 -42.86 -11.45
N PHE A 571 30.82 -42.94 -12.66
CA PHE A 571 29.39 -43.18 -12.86
C PHE A 571 29.14 -44.67 -13.13
N ASN A 572 28.17 -45.26 -12.43
CA ASN A 572 27.71 -46.62 -12.74
C ASN A 572 26.76 -46.61 -13.97
N GLU A 573 26.38 -47.79 -14.45
CA GLU A 573 25.47 -47.96 -15.60
C GLU A 573 24.05 -47.39 -15.35
N GLU A 574 23.66 -47.20 -14.09
CA GLU A 574 22.41 -46.53 -13.71
C GLU A 574 22.51 -45.00 -13.75
N GLY A 575 23.70 -44.45 -14.04
CA GLY A 575 23.96 -43.02 -14.10
C GLY A 575 24.16 -42.34 -12.74
N ARG A 576 24.33 -43.10 -11.66
CA ARG A 576 24.63 -42.62 -10.31
C ARG A 576 26.13 -42.38 -10.14
N LEU A 577 26.48 -41.27 -9.48
CA LEU A 577 27.86 -40.97 -9.11
C LEU A 577 28.25 -41.82 -7.90
N ILE A 578 29.40 -42.48 -7.96
CA ILE A 578 29.93 -43.34 -6.89
C ILE A 578 31.36 -42.89 -6.56
N CYS A 579 31.64 -42.72 -5.26
CA CYS A 579 33.00 -42.55 -4.76
C CYS A 579 33.68 -43.91 -4.53
N ILE A 580 34.86 -44.11 -5.14
CA ILE A 580 35.62 -45.37 -5.12
C ILE A 580 36.56 -45.43 -3.91
N THR A 581 37.18 -44.31 -3.55
CA THR A 581 38.26 -44.25 -2.54
C THR A 581 37.86 -43.52 -1.26
N CYS A 582 36.63 -43.01 -1.19
CA CYS A 582 36.14 -42.46 0.07
C CYS A 582 36.32 -43.54 1.15
N PRO A 583 36.84 -43.19 2.34
CA PRO A 583 36.75 -44.08 3.49
C PRO A 583 35.30 -44.56 3.54
N GLU A 584 35.05 -45.85 3.84
CA GLU A 584 33.68 -46.23 4.18
C GLU A 584 33.22 -45.18 5.18
N PRO A 585 32.12 -44.45 4.90
CA PRO A 585 31.62 -43.50 5.87
C PRO A 585 31.52 -44.26 7.20
N VAL A 586 31.70 -43.59 8.32
CA VAL A 586 31.16 -44.14 9.56
C VAL A 586 29.69 -44.36 9.25
N ARG A 587 29.37 -45.60 8.90
CA ARG A 587 28.04 -46.05 8.51
C ARG A 587 27.24 -45.90 9.79
N ASN A 588 26.67 -44.72 10.00
CA ASN A 588 25.27 -44.73 10.35
C ASN A 588 24.61 -45.43 9.18
N LYS A 589 24.18 -46.66 9.44
CA LYS A 589 23.72 -47.70 8.51
C LYS A 589 22.57 -47.30 7.57
N ASN A 590 22.26 -46.03 7.38
CA ASN A 590 20.97 -45.58 6.88
C ASN A 590 21.06 -44.63 5.67
N GLU A 591 22.20 -44.54 4.97
CA GLU A 591 22.33 -43.75 3.72
C GLU A 591 22.36 -44.60 2.44
N GLU A 592 22.24 -45.92 2.55
CA GLU A 592 21.92 -46.81 1.42
C GLU A 592 20.41 -46.81 1.07
N ASP A 593 19.56 -46.06 1.79
CA ASP A 593 18.11 -46.32 1.78
C ASP A 593 17.22 -45.32 1.02
N MET A 594 17.73 -44.46 0.12
CA MET A 594 16.77 -43.66 -0.70
C MET A 594 16.23 -44.44 -1.91
N ASP A 595 17.07 -45.29 -2.52
CA ASP A 595 16.68 -46.21 -3.61
C ASP A 595 16.26 -47.60 -3.10
N THR A 596 16.63 -47.97 -1.86
CA THR A 596 16.34 -49.28 -1.25
C THR A 596 15.24 -49.26 -0.17
N TRP A 597 14.49 -48.15 -0.06
CA TRP A 597 13.44 -47.92 0.95
C TRP A 597 12.26 -48.90 0.83
N SER A 598 12.43 -50.12 1.34
CA SER A 598 11.38 -51.15 1.44
C SER A 598 11.35 -51.87 2.80
N GLY A 599 12.09 -51.37 3.80
CA GLY A 599 12.11 -51.91 5.16
C GLY A 599 11.16 -51.16 6.11
N ASN A 600 10.44 -51.89 6.97
CA ASN A 600 9.58 -51.32 8.02
C ASN A 600 10.38 -50.40 8.97
N VAL A 601 10.14 -49.09 8.87
CA VAL A 601 10.79 -48.02 9.65
C VAL A 601 10.09 -47.80 10.99
N THR A 602 10.13 -48.78 11.90
CA THR A 602 9.53 -48.63 13.25
C THR A 602 10.52 -48.59 14.40
N ASP A 603 11.75 -49.10 14.24
CA ASP A 603 12.73 -49.23 15.34
C ASP A 603 14.05 -48.48 15.09
N ARG A 604 13.98 -47.16 14.88
CA ARG A 604 15.18 -46.29 14.89
C ARG A 604 15.32 -45.62 16.25
N GLU A 605 16.48 -45.79 16.91
CA GLU A 605 16.82 -45.08 18.15
C GLU A 605 17.20 -43.62 17.83
N PHE A 606 16.76 -42.71 18.70
CA PHE A 606 17.01 -41.26 18.59
C PHE A 606 17.62 -40.71 19.86
N ASP A 607 18.53 -39.73 19.75
CA ASP A 607 19.12 -39.06 20.92
C ASP A 607 18.04 -38.32 21.74
N ARG A 608 17.06 -37.73 21.05
CA ARG A 608 15.79 -37.27 21.64
C ARG A 608 14.60 -37.62 20.76
N ALA A 609 13.48 -37.93 21.38
CA ALA A 609 12.23 -38.20 20.68
C ALA A 609 11.04 -37.54 21.37
N TYR A 610 10.15 -36.99 20.55
CA TYR A 610 8.89 -36.39 20.96
C TYR A 610 7.76 -37.13 20.27
N THR A 611 6.67 -37.40 21.00
CA THR A 611 5.45 -38.00 20.44
C THR A 611 4.32 -37.03 20.62
N PHE A 612 3.53 -36.84 19.57
CA PHE A 612 2.44 -35.88 19.53
C PHE A 612 1.12 -36.61 19.23
N ASN A 613 0.00 -35.96 19.56
CA ASN A 613 -1.32 -36.50 19.23
C ASN A 613 -1.60 -36.34 17.72
N ARG A 614 -1.30 -35.16 17.18
CA ARG A 614 -1.50 -34.76 15.78
C ARG A 614 -0.80 -33.43 15.52
N PHE A 615 -0.36 -33.23 14.28
CA PHE A 615 -0.01 -31.93 13.69
C PHE A 615 -0.23 -32.03 12.19
N GLU A 616 -0.63 -30.93 11.55
CA GLU A 616 -0.83 -30.86 10.09
C GLU A 616 0.18 -29.95 9.40
N ALA A 617 0.84 -29.08 10.17
CA ALA A 617 1.81 -28.13 9.68
C ALA A 617 3.15 -28.34 10.39
N VAL A 618 4.24 -28.12 9.67
CA VAL A 618 5.61 -28.21 10.20
C VAL A 618 6.33 -26.92 9.85
N GLU A 619 6.87 -26.25 10.86
CA GLU A 619 7.69 -25.06 10.74
C GLU A 619 9.06 -25.30 11.37
N ILE A 620 10.10 -25.06 10.58
CA ILE A 620 11.49 -25.31 10.97
C ILE A 620 12.31 -24.07 10.69
N GLU A 621 12.93 -23.54 11.73
CA GLU A 621 13.74 -22.34 11.67
C GLU A 621 15.18 -22.66 12.08
N SER A 622 16.17 -22.21 11.29
CA SER A 622 17.63 -22.39 11.46
C SER A 622 18.26 -23.34 10.42
N ALA A 623 19.33 -24.05 10.77
CA ALA A 623 20.14 -24.86 9.86
C ALA A 623 20.09 -26.34 10.26
N PHE A 624 19.17 -27.10 9.66
CA PHE A 624 18.94 -28.51 9.98
C PHE A 624 18.93 -29.41 8.74
N THR A 625 19.18 -30.71 8.95
CA THR A 625 18.83 -31.74 7.97
C THR A 625 17.55 -32.43 8.42
N VAL A 626 16.50 -32.39 7.60
CA VAL A 626 15.15 -32.80 7.95
C VAL A 626 14.68 -33.91 7.02
N HIS A 627 14.19 -34.99 7.61
CA HIS A 627 13.60 -36.12 6.93
C HIS A 627 12.13 -36.25 7.32
N VAL A 628 11.23 -36.08 6.37
CA VAL A 628 9.80 -36.23 6.56
C VAL A 628 9.36 -37.60 6.04
N ILE A 629 8.83 -38.42 6.93
CA ILE A 629 8.53 -39.83 6.71
C ILE A 629 7.04 -40.05 6.91
N ARG A 630 6.41 -40.69 5.92
CA ARG A 630 5.02 -41.08 6.03
C ARG A 630 4.84 -42.19 7.07
N SER A 631 4.01 -41.95 8.09
CA SER A 631 3.73 -42.90 9.18
C SER A 631 2.31 -42.73 9.72
N ASN A 632 1.72 -43.78 10.30
CA ASN A 632 0.43 -43.67 10.99
C ASN A 632 0.53 -43.01 12.39
N THR A 633 1.72 -42.58 12.80
CA THR A 633 1.99 -41.96 14.09
C THR A 633 2.66 -40.60 13.92
N TYR A 634 2.39 -39.69 14.86
CA TYR A 634 3.00 -38.37 14.93
C TYR A 634 4.19 -38.39 15.89
N LYS A 635 5.40 -38.49 15.35
CA LYS A 635 6.64 -38.61 16.13
C LYS A 635 7.72 -37.72 15.54
N VAL A 636 8.53 -37.11 16.38
CA VAL A 636 9.75 -36.39 15.97
C VAL A 636 10.93 -37.05 16.65
N GLY A 637 11.90 -37.51 15.87
CA GLY A 637 13.17 -38.05 16.35
C GLY A 637 14.31 -37.12 15.98
N ILE A 638 15.26 -36.90 16.88
CA ILE A 638 16.34 -35.93 16.71
C ILE A 638 17.66 -36.57 17.10
N ASN A 639 18.66 -36.43 16.22
CA ASN A 639 20.03 -36.89 16.45
C ASN A 639 20.99 -35.70 16.36
N GLY A 640 21.94 -35.64 17.28
CA GLY A 640 22.89 -34.53 17.37
C GLY A 640 23.76 -34.59 18.62
N ARG A 641 24.74 -33.69 18.73
CA ARG A 641 25.57 -33.60 19.95
C ARG A 641 24.73 -33.07 21.10
N SER A 642 24.98 -33.55 22.32
CA SER A 642 24.22 -33.14 23.52
C SER A 642 24.15 -31.62 23.71
N SER A 643 25.24 -30.89 23.41
CA SER A 643 25.26 -29.42 23.47
C SER A 643 24.31 -28.75 22.48
N ASP A 644 24.22 -29.27 21.25
CA ASP A 644 23.34 -28.74 20.21
C ASP A 644 21.88 -29.09 20.51
N LEU A 645 21.66 -30.20 21.22
CA LEU A 645 20.34 -30.61 21.65
C LEU A 645 19.83 -29.73 22.82
N GLU A 646 20.65 -29.39 23.81
CA GLU A 646 20.18 -28.59 24.97
C GLU A 646 19.55 -27.24 24.59
N GLU A 647 19.97 -26.63 23.47
CA GLU A 647 19.47 -25.33 22.98
C GLU A 647 18.33 -25.43 21.95
N LEU A 648 17.94 -26.65 21.55
CA LEU A 648 16.90 -26.89 20.56
C LEU A 648 15.53 -27.01 21.21
N GLU A 649 14.58 -26.20 20.75
CA GLU A 649 13.18 -26.21 21.17
C GLU A 649 12.29 -26.94 20.15
N VAL A 650 11.39 -27.78 20.67
CA VAL A 650 10.41 -28.53 19.89
C VAL A 650 9.07 -28.42 20.60
N TYR A 651 8.11 -27.74 19.99
CA TYR A 651 6.80 -27.51 20.61
C TYR A 651 5.68 -27.45 19.57
N LEU A 652 4.43 -27.60 20.03
CA LEU A 652 3.24 -27.39 19.21
C LEU A 652 2.63 -26.03 19.50
N GLU A 653 2.29 -25.30 18.44
CA GLU A 653 1.43 -24.13 18.49
C GLU A 653 0.14 -24.43 17.69
N GLY A 654 -0.93 -24.82 18.40
CA GLY A 654 -2.12 -25.37 17.76
C GLY A 654 -1.82 -26.72 17.10
N ASP A 655 -2.08 -26.82 15.78
CA ASP A 655 -1.78 -28.01 14.95
C ASP A 655 -0.45 -27.88 14.18
N LYS A 656 0.37 -26.87 14.51
CA LYS A 656 1.67 -26.61 13.87
C LYS A 656 2.80 -27.07 14.79
N LEU A 657 3.70 -27.90 14.25
CA LEU A 657 4.94 -28.32 14.89
C LEU A 657 6.04 -27.32 14.59
N ASN A 658 6.57 -26.68 15.65
CA ASN A 658 7.69 -25.74 15.56
C ASN A 658 8.97 -26.39 16.06
N ILE A 659 10.05 -26.25 15.28
CA ILE A 659 11.41 -26.68 15.65
C ILE A 659 12.40 -25.54 15.38
N THR A 660 13.02 -25.00 16.42
CA THR A 660 13.93 -23.84 16.33
C THR A 660 15.00 -23.89 17.44
N TYR A 661 15.99 -23.00 17.37
CA TYR A 661 16.94 -22.79 18.47
C TYR A 661 16.50 -21.61 19.34
N ASP A 662 16.66 -21.73 20.67
CA ASP A 662 16.49 -20.59 21.59
C ASP A 662 17.70 -19.66 21.48
N PHE A 663 17.59 -18.60 20.67
CA PHE A 663 18.69 -17.62 20.51
C PHE A 663 18.66 -16.54 21.61
N PRO A 664 19.70 -16.40 22.45
CA PRO A 664 19.87 -15.20 23.25
C PRO A 664 20.22 -13.98 22.36
N LYS A 665 19.77 -12.79 22.77
CA LYS A 665 19.83 -11.48 22.06
C LYS A 665 21.22 -10.98 21.58
N LYS A 666 22.28 -11.76 21.65
CA LYS A 666 23.64 -11.40 21.19
C LYS A 666 24.13 -12.44 20.19
N PHE A 667 23.96 -12.13 18.91
CA PHE A 667 24.44 -12.91 17.77
C PHE A 667 25.97 -12.87 17.71
N SER A 668 26.65 -14.03 17.67
CA SER A 668 28.09 -14.16 17.47
C SER A 668 28.38 -14.96 16.19
N LEU A 669 29.39 -14.57 15.43
CA LEU A 669 29.81 -15.22 14.18
C LEU A 669 30.32 -16.67 14.36
N ASP A 670 30.67 -17.09 15.59
CA ASP A 670 31.10 -18.46 15.92
C ASP A 670 29.95 -19.49 15.97
N ASP A 671 28.68 -19.05 16.02
CA ASP A 671 27.51 -19.96 16.05
C ASP A 671 27.21 -20.64 14.70
N LEU A 672 27.87 -20.21 13.62
CA LEU A 672 27.73 -20.76 12.26
C LEU A 672 28.45 -22.11 12.05
N ALA A 673 29.24 -22.58 13.03
CA ALA A 673 29.99 -23.84 12.97
C ALA A 673 29.32 -25.00 13.73
N ARG A 674 28.00 -24.91 14.01
CA ARG A 674 27.25 -25.97 14.69
C ARG A 674 27.05 -27.19 13.78
N ASN A 675 27.14 -28.38 14.35
CA ASN A 675 27.14 -29.63 13.60
C ASN A 675 25.70 -30.05 13.22
N ASN A 676 25.59 -30.76 12.10
CA ASN A 676 24.36 -31.28 11.49
C ASN A 676 23.43 -31.99 12.50
N VAL A 677 22.48 -31.26 13.10
CA VAL A 677 21.35 -31.87 13.77
C VAL A 677 20.42 -32.46 12.70
N GLU A 678 20.12 -33.75 12.84
CA GLU A 678 19.21 -34.49 11.97
C GLU A 678 17.85 -34.65 12.65
N ILE A 679 16.79 -34.23 11.96
CA ILE A 679 15.42 -34.28 12.45
C ILE A 679 14.63 -35.23 11.56
N TYR A 680 13.92 -36.17 12.20
CA TYR A 680 13.06 -37.17 11.56
C TYR A 680 11.62 -36.92 12.00
N ILE A 681 10.76 -36.49 11.08
CA ILE A 681 9.36 -36.17 11.34
C ILE A 681 8.50 -37.26 10.73
N TYR A 682 7.73 -37.94 11.57
CA TYR A 682 6.79 -38.99 11.19
C TYR A 682 5.38 -38.41 11.23
N ALA A 683 4.66 -38.46 10.11
CA ALA A 683 3.27 -38.01 10.00
C ALA A 683 2.54 -38.73 8.85
N PRO A 684 1.21 -38.95 8.93
CA PRO A 684 0.46 -39.61 7.86
C PRO A 684 0.19 -38.69 6.66
N GLU A 685 -0.04 -37.40 6.95
CA GLU A 685 -0.32 -36.31 6.01
C GLU A 685 0.26 -35.01 6.57
N LEU A 686 0.57 -34.06 5.69
CA LEU A 686 1.11 -32.75 6.04
C LEU A 686 0.58 -31.70 5.07
N ASN A 687 -0.24 -30.79 5.56
CA ASN A 687 -0.85 -29.74 4.74
C ASN A 687 0.10 -28.58 4.48
N ASP A 688 1.02 -28.29 5.40
CA ASP A 688 1.91 -27.14 5.31
C ASP A 688 3.33 -27.47 5.80
N LEU A 689 4.32 -27.01 5.05
CA LEU A 689 5.73 -27.24 5.30
C LEU A 689 6.48 -25.93 5.11
N ASP A 690 6.82 -25.26 6.21
CA ASP A 690 7.52 -23.99 6.24
C ASP A 690 8.94 -24.18 6.76
N ILE A 691 9.92 -23.86 5.92
CA ILE A 691 11.33 -24.09 6.18
C ILE A 691 12.08 -22.78 5.99
N THR A 692 12.64 -22.25 7.08
CA THR A 692 13.36 -20.98 7.09
C THR A 692 14.79 -21.16 7.58
N GLY A 693 15.76 -20.56 6.87
CA GLY A 693 17.17 -20.55 7.26
C GLY A 693 18.08 -21.24 6.24
N ALA A 694 18.86 -22.22 6.67
CA ALA A 694 19.82 -22.96 5.84
C ALA A 694 19.58 -24.47 5.95
N CYS A 695 18.33 -24.88 5.71
CA CYS A 695 17.85 -26.24 5.92
C CYS A 695 17.98 -27.11 4.67
N LYS A 696 18.16 -28.42 4.89
CA LYS A 696 18.06 -29.47 3.86
C LYS A 696 16.90 -30.39 4.18
N LEU A 697 15.88 -30.43 3.34
CA LEU A 697 14.68 -31.23 3.55
C LEU A 697 14.55 -32.37 2.53
N TYR A 698 14.20 -33.55 3.01
CA TYR A 698 13.88 -34.73 2.21
C TYR A 698 12.52 -35.31 2.60
N MET A 699 11.68 -35.60 1.61
CA MET A 699 10.36 -36.19 1.84
C MET A 699 10.02 -37.20 0.72
N LYS A 700 9.32 -38.28 1.08
CA LYS A 700 8.98 -39.37 0.15
C LYS A 700 7.58 -39.97 0.40
N ASP A 701 6.89 -40.35 -0.69
CA ASP A 701 5.64 -41.12 -0.74
C ASP A 701 4.44 -40.51 0.00
N PHE A 702 4.31 -39.18 -0.07
CA PHE A 702 3.14 -38.45 0.44
C PHE A 702 2.03 -38.37 -0.61
N ARG A 703 0.79 -38.64 -0.18
CA ARG A 703 -0.41 -38.60 -1.02
C ARG A 703 -1.55 -37.91 -0.29
N GLN A 704 -1.99 -36.77 -0.81
CA GLN A 704 -2.98 -35.93 -0.15
C GLN A 704 -3.61 -34.95 -1.13
N ARG A 705 -4.69 -34.28 -0.71
CA ARG A 705 -5.43 -33.36 -1.59
C ARG A 705 -4.71 -32.02 -1.77
N GLN A 706 -4.12 -31.49 -0.72
CA GLN A 706 -3.49 -30.17 -0.75
C GLN A 706 -2.18 -30.18 0.01
N MET A 707 -1.24 -29.34 -0.41
CA MET A 707 0.02 -29.13 0.29
C MET A 707 0.55 -27.73 -0.02
N SER A 708 1.00 -27.02 0.99
CA SER A 708 1.77 -25.79 0.89
C SER A 708 3.23 -26.08 1.27
N ILE A 709 4.16 -25.58 0.47
CA ILE A 709 5.60 -25.68 0.72
C ILE A 709 6.18 -24.28 0.64
N SER A 710 6.72 -23.79 1.76
CA SER A 710 7.42 -22.50 1.83
C SER A 710 8.89 -22.74 2.19
N LEU A 711 9.80 -22.27 1.34
CA LEU A 711 11.24 -22.27 1.59
C LEU A 711 11.76 -20.84 1.60
N THR A 712 12.40 -20.45 2.69
CA THR A 712 12.97 -19.12 2.90
C THR A 712 14.45 -19.23 3.28
N GLY A 713 15.28 -18.34 2.73
CA GLY A 713 16.71 -18.28 3.00
C GLY A 713 17.55 -19.11 2.02
N ALA A 714 18.58 -19.79 2.52
CA ALA A 714 19.48 -20.65 1.75
C ALA A 714 19.10 -22.14 1.93
N SER A 715 17.84 -22.45 1.65
CA SER A 715 17.24 -23.76 1.95
C SER A 715 17.14 -24.63 0.70
N PHE A 716 17.36 -25.94 0.85
CA PHE A 716 17.21 -26.95 -0.20
C PHE A 716 16.14 -27.97 0.21
N ALA A 717 15.22 -28.32 -0.68
CA ALA A 717 14.28 -29.41 -0.46
C ALA A 717 14.18 -30.34 -1.68
N LYS A 718 14.11 -31.64 -1.42
CA LYS A 718 13.91 -32.69 -2.42
C LYS A 718 12.76 -33.60 -2.02
N LEU A 719 11.71 -33.57 -2.82
CA LEU A 719 10.49 -34.33 -2.59
C LEU A 719 10.32 -35.35 -3.71
N THR A 720 10.20 -36.62 -3.35
CA THR A 720 10.09 -37.74 -4.29
C THR A 720 8.80 -38.52 -4.10
N ASP A 721 8.27 -39.10 -5.17
CA ASP A 721 7.00 -39.86 -5.15
C ASP A 721 5.82 -39.06 -4.56
N LEU A 722 5.77 -37.76 -4.85
CA LEU A 722 4.74 -36.85 -4.34
C LEU A 722 3.47 -36.93 -5.20
N SER A 723 2.31 -37.21 -4.58
CA SER A 723 1.00 -37.18 -5.26
C SER A 723 0.06 -36.22 -4.56
N VAL A 724 0.01 -34.97 -5.01
CA VAL A 724 -0.80 -33.89 -4.40
C VAL A 724 -1.71 -33.29 -5.44
N ASP A 725 -3.01 -33.20 -5.17
CA ASP A 725 -3.95 -32.63 -6.14
C ASP A 725 -3.70 -31.13 -6.36
N ASP A 726 -3.64 -30.33 -5.27
CA ASP A 726 -3.39 -28.89 -5.30
C ASP A 726 -2.11 -28.54 -4.53
N LEU A 727 -1.06 -28.15 -5.24
CA LEU A 727 0.26 -27.84 -4.66
C LEU A 727 0.54 -26.33 -4.71
N GLU A 728 0.78 -25.72 -3.55
CA GLU A 728 1.25 -24.34 -3.41
C GLU A 728 2.72 -24.33 -3.03
N ILE A 729 3.52 -23.53 -3.74
CA ILE A 729 4.97 -23.43 -3.58
C ILE A 729 5.33 -21.97 -3.41
N LYS A 730 6.09 -21.64 -2.36
CA LYS A 730 6.67 -20.32 -2.14
C LYS A 730 8.17 -20.47 -1.89
N LEU A 731 8.98 -19.87 -2.77
CA LEU A 731 10.44 -19.87 -2.65
C LEU A 731 10.92 -18.42 -2.53
N THR A 732 11.69 -18.14 -1.49
CA THR A 732 12.27 -16.81 -1.26
C THR A 732 13.75 -16.90 -0.86
N GLY A 733 14.52 -15.85 -1.15
CA GLY A 733 15.96 -15.81 -0.87
C GLY A 733 16.79 -16.54 -1.92
N ALA A 734 17.55 -17.56 -1.52
CA ALA A 734 18.41 -18.41 -2.34
C ALA A 734 18.02 -19.89 -2.18
N SER A 735 16.72 -20.17 -2.33
CA SER A 735 16.14 -21.50 -2.05
C SER A 735 16.07 -22.38 -3.29
N GLU A 736 16.26 -23.70 -3.14
CA GLU A 736 16.12 -24.68 -4.23
C GLU A 736 15.13 -25.79 -3.87
N LEU A 737 14.19 -26.09 -4.77
CA LEU A 737 13.18 -27.14 -4.62
C LEU A 737 13.21 -28.11 -5.81
N GLU A 738 13.47 -29.39 -5.55
CA GLU A 738 13.36 -30.49 -6.53
C GLU A 738 12.09 -31.32 -6.26
N LEU A 739 11.21 -31.43 -7.26
CA LEU A 739 9.96 -32.19 -7.18
C LEU A 739 9.94 -33.37 -8.17
N ARG A 740 9.50 -34.54 -7.68
CA ARG A 740 9.14 -35.70 -8.51
C ARG A 740 7.79 -36.27 -8.12
N GLY A 741 6.96 -36.59 -9.11
CA GLY A 741 5.63 -37.17 -8.89
C GLY A 741 4.56 -36.62 -9.83
N LYS A 742 3.33 -36.44 -9.31
CA LYS A 742 2.19 -35.95 -10.10
C LYS A 742 1.18 -35.16 -9.27
N GLY A 743 0.42 -34.30 -9.93
CA GLY A 743 -0.66 -33.52 -9.32
C GLY A 743 -1.70 -33.01 -10.32
N LEU A 744 -2.72 -32.30 -9.85
CA LEU A 744 -3.72 -31.66 -10.70
C LEU A 744 -3.36 -30.21 -10.99
N THR A 745 -3.09 -29.43 -9.95
CA THR A 745 -2.76 -28.01 -10.02
C THR A 745 -1.49 -27.68 -9.24
N MET A 746 -0.72 -26.72 -9.75
CA MET A 746 0.48 -26.21 -9.07
C MET A 746 0.53 -24.69 -9.18
N ASN A 747 0.60 -24.00 -8.05
CA ASN A 747 0.84 -22.56 -7.96
C ASN A 747 2.21 -22.34 -7.34
N ALA A 748 3.10 -21.63 -8.03
CA ALA A 748 4.47 -21.44 -7.59
C ALA A 748 4.89 -19.98 -7.64
N ASP A 749 5.17 -19.40 -6.47
CA ASP A 749 5.71 -18.05 -6.31
C ASP A 749 7.20 -18.15 -5.97
N ILE A 750 8.05 -17.60 -6.84
CA ILE A 750 9.49 -17.82 -6.80
C ILE A 750 10.20 -16.46 -6.87
N THR A 751 10.79 -16.06 -5.75
CA THR A 751 11.42 -14.75 -5.59
C THR A 751 12.90 -14.85 -5.23
N GLY A 752 13.67 -13.81 -5.52
CA GLY A 752 15.10 -13.75 -5.21
C GLY A 752 15.97 -14.54 -6.20
N ALA A 753 16.97 -15.25 -5.69
CA ALA A 753 17.86 -16.17 -6.41
C ALA A 753 17.42 -17.63 -6.25
N SER A 754 16.11 -17.87 -6.27
CA SER A 754 15.52 -19.20 -6.00
C SER A 754 15.37 -20.06 -7.27
N ASN A 755 15.44 -21.39 -7.12
CA ASN A 755 15.35 -22.36 -8.22
C ASN A 755 14.28 -23.43 -7.95
N LEU A 756 13.28 -23.53 -8.83
CA LEU A 756 12.30 -24.62 -8.84
C LEU A 756 12.61 -25.62 -9.97
N ASN A 757 12.84 -26.88 -9.62
CA ASN A 757 13.01 -27.97 -10.57
C ASN A 757 11.90 -29.03 -10.42
N ALA A 758 10.83 -28.84 -11.18
CA ALA A 758 9.62 -29.66 -11.23
C ALA A 758 9.42 -30.29 -12.61
N TYR A 759 10.49 -30.54 -13.38
CA TYR A 759 10.34 -31.26 -14.66
C TYR A 759 9.79 -32.67 -14.44
N ASP A 760 10.22 -33.35 -13.39
CA ASP A 760 9.79 -34.72 -13.08
C ASP A 760 8.52 -34.76 -12.22
N TYR A 761 7.80 -33.63 -12.09
CA TYR A 761 6.52 -33.51 -11.41
C TYR A 761 5.44 -33.08 -12.42
N GLU A 762 4.59 -34.01 -12.84
CA GLU A 762 3.60 -33.78 -13.89
C GLU A 762 2.30 -33.18 -13.32
N VAL A 763 1.86 -32.03 -13.83
CA VAL A 763 0.57 -31.42 -13.48
C VAL A 763 -0.30 -31.10 -14.71
N ARG A 764 -1.62 -31.02 -14.50
CA ARG A 764 -2.55 -30.60 -15.57
C ARG A 764 -2.49 -29.10 -15.78
N ASN A 765 -2.60 -28.34 -14.70
CA ASN A 765 -2.61 -26.88 -14.74
C ASN A 765 -1.52 -26.31 -13.83
N ALA A 766 -0.89 -25.21 -14.24
CA ALA A 766 0.04 -24.50 -13.38
C ALA A 766 -0.02 -22.98 -13.54
N GLN A 767 0.22 -22.27 -12.44
CA GLN A 767 0.54 -20.85 -12.39
C GLN A 767 1.93 -20.69 -11.78
N VAL A 768 2.82 -19.99 -12.47
CA VAL A 768 4.20 -19.80 -12.03
C VAL A 768 4.53 -18.31 -12.07
N GLU A 769 4.79 -17.72 -10.91
CA GLU A 769 5.17 -16.32 -10.73
C GLU A 769 6.64 -16.26 -10.33
N ALA A 770 7.49 -15.72 -11.20
CA ALA A 770 8.93 -15.69 -11.03
C ALA A 770 9.43 -14.23 -11.00
N HIS A 771 10.01 -13.82 -9.87
CA HIS A 771 10.54 -12.47 -9.66
C HIS A 771 12.02 -12.49 -9.26
N GLY A 772 12.77 -11.49 -9.69
CA GLY A 772 14.21 -11.39 -9.38
C GLY A 772 15.05 -12.26 -10.32
N ALA A 773 16.13 -12.85 -9.81
CA ALA A 773 17.04 -13.73 -10.55
C ALA A 773 16.62 -15.22 -10.45
N SER A 774 15.31 -15.48 -10.37
CA SER A 774 14.76 -16.80 -10.12
C SER A 774 14.63 -17.66 -11.37
N SER A 775 14.68 -18.98 -11.21
CA SER A 775 14.56 -19.95 -12.30
C SER A 775 13.53 -21.01 -11.97
N ALA A 776 12.65 -21.36 -12.92
CA ALA A 776 11.69 -22.44 -12.75
C ALA A 776 11.71 -23.40 -13.94
N LYS A 777 11.54 -24.69 -13.68
CA LYS A 777 11.42 -25.75 -14.68
C LYS A 777 10.19 -26.59 -14.35
N VAL A 778 9.15 -26.52 -15.17
CA VAL A 778 7.84 -27.14 -14.85
C VAL A 778 7.37 -28.10 -15.95
N TYR A 779 6.63 -29.15 -15.59
CA TYR A 779 6.02 -30.07 -16.55
C TYR A 779 4.49 -30.00 -16.48
N VAL A 780 3.88 -29.43 -17.53
CA VAL A 780 2.45 -29.10 -17.55
C VAL A 780 1.79 -29.62 -18.82
N THR A 781 0.61 -30.23 -18.69
CA THR A 781 -0.05 -30.93 -19.81
C THR A 781 -1.23 -30.17 -20.43
N GLU A 782 -1.95 -29.30 -19.70
CA GLU A 782 -3.15 -28.61 -20.22
C GLU A 782 -3.02 -27.09 -20.29
N LYS A 783 -2.80 -26.40 -19.16
CA LYS A 783 -2.75 -24.93 -19.10
C LYS A 783 -1.60 -24.45 -18.21
N LEU A 784 -0.79 -23.54 -18.72
CA LEU A 784 0.30 -22.93 -17.99
C LEU A 784 0.21 -21.40 -18.09
N ASN A 785 0.08 -20.73 -16.95
CA ASN A 785 0.24 -19.29 -16.83
C ASN A 785 1.63 -19.00 -16.24
N ILE A 786 2.40 -18.13 -16.88
CA ILE A 786 3.73 -17.71 -16.40
C ILE A 786 3.69 -16.20 -16.20
N GLU A 787 4.12 -15.72 -15.03
CA GLU A 787 4.44 -14.32 -14.79
C GLU A 787 5.93 -14.20 -14.47
N GLU A 788 6.67 -13.35 -15.19
CA GLU A 788 8.11 -13.23 -15.01
C GLU A 788 8.65 -11.80 -15.11
N THR A 789 9.76 -11.53 -14.41
CA THR A 789 10.52 -10.27 -14.45
C THR A 789 11.78 -10.38 -15.34
N PHE A 790 12.51 -9.27 -15.54
CA PHE A 790 13.65 -9.22 -16.48
C PHE A 790 14.77 -10.23 -16.21
N ALA A 791 15.02 -10.59 -14.96
CA ALA A 791 16.12 -11.46 -14.57
C ALA A 791 15.69 -12.92 -14.28
N SER A 792 14.38 -13.19 -14.33
CA SER A 792 13.82 -14.51 -14.03
C SER A 792 13.59 -15.31 -15.30
N ASN A 793 13.54 -16.64 -15.18
CA ASN A 793 13.39 -17.53 -16.34
C ASN A 793 12.56 -18.77 -16.00
N VAL A 794 11.41 -18.93 -16.65
CA VAL A 794 10.55 -20.11 -16.51
C VAL A 794 10.61 -20.97 -17.77
N LYS A 795 11.23 -22.15 -17.67
CA LYS A 795 11.20 -23.17 -18.72
C LYS A 795 10.09 -24.18 -18.43
N HIS A 796 9.43 -24.67 -19.48
CA HIS A 796 8.39 -25.68 -19.33
C HIS A 796 8.55 -26.82 -20.34
N ARG A 797 8.03 -27.99 -20.00
CA ARG A 797 7.80 -29.12 -20.92
C ARG A 797 6.35 -29.57 -20.84
N GLY A 798 5.94 -30.41 -21.78
CA GLY A 798 4.55 -30.89 -21.90
C GLY A 798 3.74 -30.11 -22.93
N GLY A 799 2.52 -30.59 -23.20
CA GLY A 799 1.64 -30.12 -24.28
C GLY A 799 0.69 -28.98 -23.91
N ALA A 800 0.96 -28.24 -22.84
CA ALA A 800 0.06 -27.20 -22.31
C ALA A 800 -0.12 -26.01 -23.26
N ARG A 801 -1.28 -25.34 -23.16
CA ARG A 801 -1.48 -23.99 -23.67
C ARG A 801 -0.83 -23.00 -22.73
N VAL A 802 0.16 -22.27 -23.22
CA VAL A 802 0.97 -21.37 -22.42
C VAL A 802 0.49 -19.93 -22.61
N ARG A 803 0.36 -19.20 -21.51
CA ARG A 803 0.21 -17.74 -21.49
C ARG A 803 1.33 -17.18 -20.64
N THR A 804 2.16 -16.32 -21.22
CA THR A 804 3.28 -15.70 -20.50
C THR A 804 3.01 -14.22 -20.33
N GLU A 805 3.29 -13.66 -19.15
CA GLU A 805 3.23 -12.24 -18.85
C GLU A 805 4.58 -11.80 -18.31
N ARG A 806 5.27 -10.95 -19.07
CA ARG A 806 6.60 -10.46 -18.70
C ARG A 806 6.51 -8.98 -18.37
N ASN A 807 6.69 -8.62 -17.10
CA ASN A 807 6.54 -7.26 -16.56
C ASN A 807 5.24 -6.55 -16.98
N GLY A 808 4.09 -7.23 -16.88
CA GLY A 808 2.78 -6.64 -17.23
C GLY A 808 2.47 -6.61 -18.73
N ILE A 809 3.30 -7.24 -19.57
CA ILE A 809 3.06 -7.39 -21.02
C ILE A 809 2.75 -8.86 -21.31
N THR A 810 1.54 -9.14 -21.80
CA THR A 810 1.16 -10.50 -22.20
C THR A 810 1.81 -10.90 -23.53
N ILE A 811 2.49 -12.04 -23.53
CA ILE A 811 3.09 -12.74 -24.66
C ILE A 811 2.33 -14.06 -24.81
N ASN A 812 1.61 -14.21 -25.92
CA ASN A 812 0.89 -15.45 -26.26
C ASN A 812 1.72 -16.38 -27.12
#